data_AF-A0A1W6UCH8-F1
#
_entry.id   AF-A0A1W6UCH8-F1
#
_cell.length_a   1.000
_cell.length_b   1.000
_cell.length_c   1.000
_cell.angle_alpha   90.00
_cell.angle_beta   90.00
_cell.angle_gamma   90.00
#
_symmetry.space_group_name_H-M   'P 1'
#
loop_
_entity.id
_entity.type
_entity.pdbx_description
1 polymer ?
#
loop_
_entity_poly.entity_id
_entity_poly.type
_entity_poly.pdbx_seq_one_letter_code
_entity_poly.pdbx_strand_id
1 'polypeptide(L)'
;MTINNKPTPNVAEKTQYLSRVHYDAKAGEHQFAVTFQYNDLETVRVLRDAVELEYLTDYFYPSTHIVQLNKPLKTDARITIRRETPLEERAVDFVNAAELTEADLDASANQVFFAMQEAYDNSLDSLKPEDDGSMSLSGKRLTNVGDPYYEKDAANKRYVDKWFNEAIKDNAAVKAHATQEANRSARSAAEAASSAANSHSYAGASKTYSETSKNYSELCRDIHAEVEAEGQQQLGMIQSLSDEQKALILKEGSTQTSRVSTEGNAQFNRVNQEGGRQHTIISSEGTKQYNRVKTEGDKQVQLATEQANLALSHKEGAASEHQGATQQAANAAASAQEASTYLGTVQSNTDKTEELATSAAGYRDRCVLAETNAKASEVKAAEHAGTAQDNAQASDAAIAQTQANAEAAREAADRAEVAAATLTGALVELGNADLSTGVYPEPYTDLNGQVRSCFWKVIKGGTVSGIEYGVGDTLVYSETLEDYYKIDNTESVTSVNGHKGAVTLTKSDVGLSNVPNYAFTAEVNDASTVKFAAAGAVKQAYDLAASKITKAQGDSYYLGKTANAVSASKWATSRTLTLTGDAAGSVSMDGSANVSLAVTVNNAATGDKWTTARTLTLTGDVTGSVSMDGSKNVSMTATVANDSHTHVLDNISDILKHVPAKVKDLNATDLNTLNSTVHAGFYRQTANASASLARNYPVASAGSLLVMSSAGGVVQMYIIYNTGAVYTRGLYNNAWSSWRYSYDSGNKPTKADVGLSAVNNWGATSSVSDSSTSKYATAAGVKTAYDKAVAALNAANNAASVAGHAGETAMSSDGSNVPAGSVNVGHVSWRVRKWTAAMFDPFSLLTYESVSAGYVVNRTGYYAIEVFEAVLGTSVYVRFTVNGTEVLKRGSKAQGSNNATLHPRLAWVGKLNQGDKINFMSQSSGLVEGATLSVRYIKP
;
A
#
# COMPACT_ATOMS: atom_id res chain seq x y z
N MET A 1 -44.91 40.01 33.74
CA MET A 1 -45.58 40.71 32.62
C MET A 1 -47.04 40.27 32.63
N THR A 2 -47.89 41.07 33.27
CA THR A 2 -49.31 40.78 33.49
C THR A 2 -50.05 41.12 32.21
N ILE A 3 -50.49 40.11 31.46
CA ILE A 3 -51.27 40.34 30.24
C ILE A 3 -52.73 40.49 30.66
N ASN A 4 -53.19 41.73 30.63
CA ASN A 4 -54.57 42.16 30.74
C ASN A 4 -55.39 41.56 29.60
N ASN A 5 -56.19 40.53 29.88
CA ASN A 5 -57.29 40.14 29.01
C ASN A 5 -58.42 41.18 29.16
N LYS A 6 -58.44 42.17 28.27
CA LYS A 6 -59.67 42.90 27.95
C LYS A 6 -60.70 41.88 27.42
N PRO A 7 -61.92 41.80 27.98
CA PRO A 7 -63.00 41.14 27.29
C PRO A 7 -63.38 42.01 26.09
N THR A 8 -63.17 41.50 24.87
CA THR A 8 -63.85 42.03 23.69
C THR A 8 -65.35 41.88 23.91
N PRO A 9 -66.14 42.94 23.71
CA PRO A 9 -67.58 42.89 23.91
C PRO A 9 -68.17 41.98 22.84
N ASN A 10 -68.68 40.83 23.26
CA ASN A 10 -69.54 40.02 22.41
C ASN A 10 -70.79 40.88 22.18
N VAL A 11 -70.89 41.51 21.01
CA VAL A 11 -72.13 42.10 20.54
C VAL A 11 -73.05 40.91 20.28
N ALA A 12 -73.71 40.44 21.33
CA ALA A 12 -74.90 39.65 21.19
C ALA A 12 -75.93 40.59 20.56
N GLU A 13 -75.98 40.63 19.23
CA GLU A 13 -77.29 40.71 18.59
C GLU A 13 -78.09 39.58 19.23
N LYS A 14 -78.99 39.94 20.16
CA LYS A 14 -80.06 39.03 20.56
C LYS A 14 -80.78 38.73 19.26
N THR A 15 -80.42 37.61 18.61
CA THR A 15 -81.28 37.02 17.61
C THR A 15 -82.55 36.68 18.37
N GLN A 16 -83.51 37.58 18.30
CA GLN A 16 -84.73 37.49 19.09
C GLN A 16 -85.57 36.44 18.39
N TYR A 17 -85.43 35.20 18.88
CA TYR A 17 -86.25 34.10 18.43
C TYR A 17 -87.73 34.47 18.57
N LEU A 18 -88.52 34.16 17.55
CA LEU A 18 -89.92 34.55 17.44
C LEU A 18 -90.86 33.52 18.10
N SER A 19 -90.43 32.27 18.24
CA SER A 19 -91.22 31.16 18.78
C SER A 19 -90.61 30.50 20.02
N ARG A 20 -89.46 30.98 20.50
CA ARG A 20 -88.82 30.48 21.72
C ARG A 20 -88.15 31.58 22.53
N VAL A 21 -87.92 31.29 23.80
CA VAL A 21 -87.12 32.12 24.69
C VAL A 21 -86.23 31.22 25.53
N HIS A 22 -85.02 31.71 25.81
CA HIS A 22 -84.06 31.02 26.65
C HIS A 22 -83.76 31.86 27.90
N TYR A 23 -83.79 31.21 29.06
CA TYR A 23 -83.41 31.76 30.35
C TYR A 23 -82.19 31.01 30.89
N ASP A 24 -81.12 31.75 31.17
CA ASP A 24 -79.98 31.23 31.93
C ASP A 24 -80.30 31.35 33.43
N ALA A 25 -81.13 30.42 33.90
CA ALA A 25 -81.77 30.48 35.20
C ALA A 25 -80.81 30.08 36.33
N LYS A 26 -80.88 30.80 37.45
CA LYS A 26 -80.04 30.58 38.63
C LYS A 26 -80.66 29.59 39.60
N ALA A 27 -79.82 28.92 40.40
CA ALA A 27 -80.28 28.08 41.50
C ALA A 27 -81.27 28.85 42.41
N GLY A 28 -82.44 28.27 42.66
CA GLY A 28 -83.55 28.88 43.41
C GLY A 28 -84.64 29.53 42.53
N GLU A 29 -84.37 29.83 41.26
CA GLU A 29 -85.38 30.33 40.33
C GLU A 29 -86.36 29.23 39.90
N HIS A 30 -87.61 29.61 39.67
CA HIS A 30 -88.69 28.67 39.33
C HIS A 30 -89.83 29.27 38.50
N GLN A 31 -89.80 30.57 38.18
CA GLN A 31 -90.82 31.23 37.36
C GLN A 31 -90.18 31.88 36.15
N PHE A 32 -90.78 31.67 34.98
CA PHE A 32 -90.24 32.11 33.70
C PHE A 32 -91.37 32.63 32.82
N ALA A 33 -91.15 33.72 32.09
CA ALA A 33 -92.17 34.31 31.25
C ALA A 33 -92.27 33.62 29.88
N VAL A 34 -93.47 33.56 29.33
CA VAL A 34 -93.70 33.22 27.93
C VAL A 34 -93.78 34.53 27.15
N THR A 35 -92.79 34.80 26.31
CA THR A 35 -92.62 36.10 25.63
C THR A 35 -93.06 36.10 24.16
N PHE A 36 -93.66 35.02 23.70
CA PHE A 36 -94.18 34.84 22.33
C PHE A 36 -95.65 34.44 22.38
N GLN A 37 -96.38 34.72 21.30
CA GLN A 37 -97.80 34.34 21.18
C GLN A 37 -97.94 32.84 20.88
N TYR A 38 -99.07 32.24 21.23
CA TYR A 38 -99.35 30.82 20.96
C TYR A 38 -100.87 30.63 20.81
N ASN A 39 -101.28 29.55 20.13
CA ASN A 39 -102.70 29.22 19.97
C ASN A 39 -103.26 28.49 21.19
N ASP A 40 -102.48 27.54 21.71
CA ASP A 40 -102.85 26.74 22.88
C ASP A 40 -101.62 26.55 23.78
N LEU A 41 -101.80 26.65 25.10
CA LEU A 41 -100.75 26.37 26.08
C LEU A 41 -100.25 24.93 25.97
N GLU A 42 -101.08 23.99 25.52
CA GLU A 42 -100.67 22.59 25.28
C GLU A 42 -99.62 22.48 24.17
N THR A 43 -99.44 23.49 23.32
CA THR A 43 -98.40 23.53 22.29
C THR A 43 -97.08 24.15 22.78
N VAL A 44 -97.07 24.71 24.00
CA VAL A 44 -95.88 25.29 24.60
C VAL A 44 -95.10 24.21 25.34
N ARG A 45 -93.85 23.99 24.93
CA ARG A 45 -92.90 23.06 25.55
C ARG A 45 -91.90 23.78 26.43
N VAL A 46 -91.58 23.15 27.55
CA VAL A 46 -90.60 23.64 28.51
C VAL A 46 -89.49 22.61 28.63
N LEU A 47 -88.26 23.03 28.42
CA LEU A 47 -87.07 22.19 28.51
C LEU A 47 -86.12 22.74 29.56
N ARG A 48 -85.46 21.85 30.29
CA ARG A 48 -84.31 22.16 31.16
C ARG A 48 -83.08 21.45 30.63
N ASP A 49 -82.04 22.21 30.28
CA ASP A 49 -80.78 21.69 29.72
C ASP A 49 -81.00 20.71 28.55
N ALA A 50 -81.90 21.08 27.63
CA ALA A 50 -82.32 20.29 26.47
C ALA A 50 -83.13 19.01 26.76
N VAL A 51 -83.53 18.77 28.01
CA VAL A 51 -84.49 17.71 28.37
C VAL A 51 -85.87 18.32 28.56
N GLU A 52 -86.86 17.79 27.85
CA GLU A 52 -88.26 18.21 27.97
C GLU A 52 -88.84 17.84 29.34
N LEU A 53 -89.57 18.77 29.92
CA LEU A 53 -90.24 18.62 31.21
C LEU A 53 -91.71 18.25 30.99
N GLU A 54 -92.28 17.49 31.91
CA GLU A 54 -93.68 17.06 31.82
C GLU A 54 -94.62 18.07 32.49
N TYR A 55 -95.70 18.43 31.79
CA TYR A 55 -96.75 19.31 32.34
C TYR A 55 -97.46 18.64 33.52
N LEU A 56 -97.77 19.42 34.56
CA LEU A 56 -98.30 19.02 35.88
C LEU A 56 -97.34 18.20 36.75
N THR A 57 -96.41 17.44 36.17
CA THR A 57 -95.38 16.68 36.91
C THR A 57 -94.21 17.57 37.31
N ASP A 58 -93.64 18.30 36.36
CA ASP A 58 -92.42 19.10 36.55
C ASP A 58 -92.68 20.59 36.57
N TYR A 59 -93.72 21.05 35.87
CA TYR A 59 -94.09 22.46 35.79
C TYR A 59 -95.60 22.64 35.59
N PHE A 60 -96.10 23.84 35.85
CA PHE A 60 -97.48 24.25 35.57
C PHE A 60 -97.52 25.72 35.13
N TYR A 61 -98.68 26.17 34.64
CA TYR A 61 -98.91 27.55 34.21
C TYR A 61 -99.76 28.29 35.25
N PRO A 62 -99.17 29.10 36.16
CA PRO A 62 -99.95 29.95 37.06
C PRO A 62 -100.71 31.07 36.33
N SER A 63 -100.30 31.41 35.12
CA SER A 63 -101.03 32.29 34.19
C SER A 63 -100.66 31.94 32.75
N THR A 64 -101.39 32.50 31.79
CA THR A 64 -101.10 32.36 30.35
C THR A 64 -99.72 32.89 29.93
N HIS A 65 -99.04 33.66 30.78
CA HIS A 65 -97.77 34.29 30.41
C HIS A 65 -96.60 33.82 31.28
N ILE A 66 -96.82 32.87 32.20
CA ILE A 66 -95.81 32.42 33.15
C ILE A 66 -95.82 30.90 33.22
N VAL A 67 -94.63 30.30 33.06
CA VAL A 67 -94.31 28.91 33.43
C VAL A 67 -93.75 28.92 34.84
N GLN A 68 -94.24 28.02 35.69
CA GLN A 68 -93.68 27.78 37.02
C GLN A 68 -93.26 26.33 37.20
N LEU A 69 -92.00 26.09 37.54
CA LEU A 69 -91.51 24.76 37.91
C LEU A 69 -92.09 24.35 39.28
N ASN A 70 -92.51 23.10 39.41
CA ASN A 70 -93.03 22.53 40.66
C ASN A 70 -91.99 22.51 41.77
N LYS A 71 -90.70 22.49 41.42
CA LYS A 71 -89.58 22.57 42.34
C LYS A 71 -88.57 23.60 41.85
N PRO A 72 -88.06 24.48 42.71
CA PRO A 72 -86.98 25.39 42.34
C PRO A 72 -85.74 24.68 41.81
N LEU A 73 -85.03 25.37 40.91
CA LEU A 73 -83.78 24.87 40.35
C LEU A 73 -82.75 24.63 41.46
N LYS A 74 -82.16 23.43 41.48
CA LYS A 74 -81.13 23.06 42.47
C LYS A 74 -79.75 23.59 42.11
N THR A 75 -79.51 23.79 40.82
CA THR A 75 -78.28 24.32 40.23
C THR A 75 -78.67 25.22 39.06
N ASP A 76 -77.76 26.11 38.66
CA ASP A 76 -77.93 26.90 37.44
C ASP A 76 -78.21 25.96 36.25
N ALA A 77 -79.23 26.30 35.46
CA ALA A 77 -79.69 25.49 34.34
C ALA A 77 -80.29 26.38 33.25
N ARG A 78 -80.22 25.94 31.99
CA ARG A 78 -80.87 26.67 30.89
C ARG A 78 -82.31 26.20 30.75
N ILE A 79 -83.25 27.11 30.99
CA ILE A 79 -84.67 26.87 30.72
C ILE A 79 -84.99 27.39 29.33
N THR A 80 -85.54 26.52 28.49
CA THR A 80 -86.02 26.89 27.15
C THR A 80 -87.52 26.71 27.11
N ILE A 81 -88.23 27.77 26.77
CA ILE A 81 -89.67 27.72 26.52
C ILE A 81 -89.84 27.94 25.03
N ARG A 82 -90.53 27.03 24.35
CA ARG A 82 -90.77 27.11 22.89
C ARG A 82 -92.18 26.71 22.54
N ARG A 83 -92.70 27.25 21.44
CA ARG A 83 -93.93 26.77 20.81
C ARG A 83 -93.60 25.65 19.82
N GLU A 84 -94.44 24.64 19.78
CA GLU A 84 -94.47 23.61 18.75
C GLU A 84 -95.86 23.55 18.14
N THR A 85 -96.04 24.23 17.01
CA THR A 85 -97.34 24.28 16.35
C THR A 85 -97.62 22.94 15.67
N PRO A 86 -98.71 22.23 16.02
CA PRO A 86 -99.05 20.98 15.36
C PRO A 86 -99.38 21.25 13.90
N LEU A 87 -98.75 20.52 12.98
CA LEU A 87 -99.00 20.59 11.54
C LEU A 87 -99.62 19.30 10.98
N GLU A 88 -99.80 18.30 11.83
CA GLU A 88 -100.39 17.01 11.46
C GLU A 88 -101.91 17.11 11.29
N GLU A 89 -102.55 18.06 11.99
CA GLU A 89 -103.98 18.35 11.93
C GLU A 89 -104.22 19.84 11.69
N ARG A 90 -105.30 20.18 10.99
CA ARG A 90 -105.69 21.59 10.78
C ARG A 90 -106.38 22.11 12.03
N ALA A 91 -105.97 23.30 12.50
CA ALA A 91 -106.58 23.96 13.67
C ALA A 91 -108.08 24.24 13.45
N VAL A 92 -108.50 24.41 12.18
CA VAL A 92 -109.89 24.52 11.77
C VAL A 92 -110.13 23.65 10.55
N ASP A 93 -111.13 22.77 10.63
CA ASP A 93 -111.60 21.98 9.49
C ASP A 93 -112.83 22.66 8.88
N PHE A 94 -112.68 23.16 7.66
CA PHE A 94 -113.74 23.90 6.98
C PHE A 94 -114.80 22.95 6.43
N VAL A 95 -115.96 22.88 7.10
CA VAL A 95 -117.14 22.13 6.63
C VAL A 95 -118.17 23.05 5.98
N ASN A 96 -118.91 22.52 5.00
CA ASN A 96 -119.89 23.31 4.26
C ASN A 96 -121.12 23.62 5.15
N ALA A 97 -121.53 24.90 5.19
CA ALA A 97 -122.60 25.47 6.03
C ALA A 97 -122.28 25.77 7.51
N ALA A 98 -121.00 25.78 7.93
CA ALA A 98 -120.61 26.38 9.21
C ALA A 98 -120.48 27.92 9.09
N GLU A 99 -120.91 28.65 10.11
CA GLU A 99 -120.71 30.10 10.22
C GLU A 99 -119.25 30.36 10.57
N LEU A 100 -118.44 30.82 9.60
CA LEU A 100 -117.03 31.15 9.82
C LEU A 100 -116.94 32.33 10.77
N THR A 101 -116.42 32.11 11.98
CA THR A 101 -116.17 33.20 12.92
C THR A 101 -114.80 33.83 12.65
N GLU A 102 -114.62 35.09 13.06
CA GLU A 102 -113.31 35.75 13.08
C GLU A 102 -112.27 34.90 13.82
N ALA A 103 -112.68 34.24 14.91
CA ALA A 103 -111.83 33.34 15.68
C ALA A 103 -111.34 32.11 14.89
N ASP A 104 -112.16 31.55 13.99
CA ASP A 104 -111.78 30.40 13.16
C ASP A 104 -110.75 30.80 12.09
N LEU A 105 -110.94 31.98 11.49
CA LEU A 105 -110.01 32.55 10.52
C LEU A 105 -108.67 32.89 11.16
N ASP A 106 -108.70 33.52 12.33
CA ASP A 106 -107.51 33.83 13.12
C ASP A 106 -106.78 32.57 13.58
N ALA A 107 -107.49 31.54 14.05
CA ALA A 107 -106.87 30.28 14.46
C ALA A 107 -106.13 29.58 13.31
N SER A 108 -106.74 29.54 12.11
CA SER A 108 -106.13 28.98 10.91
C SER A 108 -104.92 29.78 10.44
N ALA A 109 -105.03 31.12 10.39
CA ALA A 109 -103.93 32.00 9.99
C ALA A 109 -102.77 31.96 10.99
N ASN A 110 -103.08 31.97 12.29
CA ASN A 110 -102.08 31.88 13.35
C ASN A 110 -101.33 30.55 13.31
N GLN A 111 -101.99 29.41 13.05
CA GLN A 111 -101.31 28.11 12.93
C GLN A 111 -100.21 28.14 11.85
N VAL A 112 -100.51 28.68 10.66
CA VAL A 112 -99.55 28.78 9.56
C VAL A 112 -98.45 29.81 9.87
N PHE A 113 -98.82 30.98 10.40
CA PHE A 113 -97.87 32.03 10.74
C PHE A 113 -96.88 31.59 11.82
N PHE A 114 -97.38 30.89 12.83
CA PHE A 114 -96.61 30.37 13.93
C PHE A 114 -95.65 29.25 13.52
N ALA A 115 -96.10 28.34 12.66
CA ALA A 115 -95.24 27.34 12.06
C ALA A 115 -94.10 27.95 11.22
N MET A 116 -94.37 29.04 10.47
CA MET A 116 -93.32 29.74 9.72
C MET A 116 -92.30 30.43 10.63
N GLN A 117 -92.73 31.04 11.73
CA GLN A 117 -91.82 31.60 12.74
C GLN A 117 -90.93 30.51 13.37
N GLU A 118 -91.49 29.33 13.65
CA GLU A 118 -90.74 28.20 14.18
C GLU A 118 -89.71 27.66 13.17
N ALA A 119 -90.08 27.58 11.89
CA ALA A 119 -89.16 27.19 10.82
C ALA A 119 -88.03 28.21 10.64
N TYR A 120 -88.34 29.50 10.73
CA TYR A 120 -87.34 30.57 10.69
C TYR A 120 -86.35 30.44 11.87
N ASP A 121 -86.86 30.29 13.09
CA ASP A 121 -86.02 30.10 14.28
C ASP A 121 -85.16 28.83 14.21
N ASN A 122 -85.70 27.73 13.66
CA ASN A 122 -84.93 26.50 13.43
C ASN A 122 -83.82 26.70 12.39
N SER A 123 -84.04 27.50 11.34
CA SER A 123 -83.01 27.82 10.34
C SER A 123 -81.84 28.61 10.94
N LEU A 124 -82.10 29.44 11.95
CA LEU A 124 -81.07 30.18 12.68
C LEU A 124 -80.15 29.28 13.53
N ASP A 125 -80.61 28.07 13.88
CA ASP A 125 -79.86 27.08 14.65
C ASP A 125 -79.20 26.00 13.78
N SER A 126 -79.43 26.02 12.46
CA SER A 126 -78.82 25.10 11.50
C SER A 126 -77.42 25.53 11.06
N LEU A 127 -76.63 24.61 10.49
CA LEU A 127 -75.36 24.94 9.83
C LEU A 127 -75.66 25.75 8.57
N LYS A 128 -75.27 27.02 8.58
CA LYS A 128 -75.48 27.91 7.44
C LYS A 128 -74.30 27.77 6.48
N PRO A 129 -74.54 27.52 5.18
CA PRO A 129 -73.51 27.68 4.16
C PRO A 129 -73.21 29.17 4.01
N GLU A 130 -71.92 29.50 4.03
CA GLU A 130 -71.39 30.82 3.73
C GLU A 130 -71.27 31.00 2.21
N ASP A 131 -71.08 32.25 1.75
CA ASP A 131 -70.98 32.58 0.31
C ASP A 131 -69.80 31.86 -0.39
N ASP A 132 -68.81 31.39 0.37
CA ASP A 132 -67.66 30.61 -0.12
C ASP A 132 -67.90 29.10 -0.12
N GLY A 133 -69.11 28.65 0.25
CA GLY A 133 -69.48 27.24 0.35
C GLY A 133 -69.02 26.54 1.63
N SER A 134 -68.35 27.24 2.55
CA SER A 134 -68.02 26.71 3.88
C SER A 134 -69.26 26.67 4.79
N MET A 135 -69.26 25.79 5.80
CA MET A 135 -70.37 25.71 6.75
C MET A 135 -69.96 26.36 8.07
N SER A 136 -70.75 27.33 8.52
CA SER A 136 -70.48 28.07 9.76
C SER A 136 -71.41 27.62 10.89
N LEU A 137 -70.85 27.46 12.09
CA LEU A 137 -71.60 27.30 13.34
C LEU A 137 -72.09 28.65 13.91
N SER A 138 -71.80 29.77 13.24
CA SER A 138 -72.16 31.12 13.67
C SER A 138 -71.80 31.41 15.14
N GLY A 139 -70.62 30.95 15.58
CA GLY A 139 -70.13 31.09 16.95
C GLY A 139 -70.75 30.16 17.99
N LYS A 140 -71.66 29.25 17.61
CA LYS A 140 -72.27 28.25 18.50
C LYS A 140 -71.29 27.10 18.79
N ARG A 141 -71.46 26.44 19.94
CA ARG A 141 -70.63 25.30 20.36
C ARG A 141 -71.14 24.01 19.71
N LEU A 142 -70.24 23.24 19.11
CA LEU A 142 -70.51 21.86 18.70
C LEU A 142 -70.28 20.91 19.90
N THR A 143 -71.32 20.21 20.34
CA THR A 143 -71.27 19.25 21.45
C THR A 143 -71.53 17.83 20.94
N ASN A 144 -71.15 16.81 21.72
CA ASN A 144 -71.34 15.39 21.39
C ASN A 144 -70.66 14.91 20.09
N VAL A 145 -69.50 15.47 19.75
CA VAL A 145 -68.66 14.99 18.64
C VAL A 145 -67.93 13.71 19.05
N GLY A 146 -68.02 12.67 18.22
CA GLY A 146 -67.29 11.41 18.43
C GLY A 146 -65.77 11.57 18.35
N ASP A 147 -65.03 10.51 18.65
CA ASP A 147 -63.61 10.48 18.28
C ASP A 147 -63.51 10.36 16.74
N PRO A 148 -62.62 11.12 16.09
CA PRO A 148 -62.43 11.07 14.64
C PRO A 148 -61.98 9.66 14.22
N TYR A 149 -62.53 9.16 13.11
CA TYR A 149 -62.17 7.86 12.53
C TYR A 149 -61.28 8.04 11.29
N TYR A 150 -61.58 9.05 10.47
CA TYR A 150 -60.76 9.46 9.34
C TYR A 150 -60.01 10.77 9.63
N GLU A 151 -58.93 11.00 8.90
CA GLU A 151 -58.03 12.14 9.11
C GLU A 151 -58.70 13.52 8.95
N LYS A 152 -59.84 13.59 8.26
CA LYS A 152 -60.59 14.83 7.99
C LYS A 152 -61.80 15.00 8.91
N ASP A 153 -62.02 14.09 9.84
CA ASP A 153 -63.12 14.19 10.80
C ASP A 153 -62.83 15.28 11.84
N ALA A 154 -63.89 15.90 12.36
CA ALA A 154 -63.76 16.84 13.46
C ALA A 154 -63.28 16.11 14.73
N ALA A 155 -62.18 16.57 15.33
CA ALA A 155 -61.64 16.00 16.56
C ALA A 155 -62.25 16.65 17.80
N ASN A 156 -62.73 15.85 18.75
CA ASN A 156 -63.17 16.39 20.04
C ASN A 156 -61.98 16.77 20.95
N LYS A 157 -62.20 17.65 21.93
CA LYS A 157 -61.14 18.17 22.81
C LYS A 157 -60.41 17.06 23.59
N ARG A 158 -61.16 16.05 24.08
CA ARG A 158 -60.57 14.91 24.81
C ARG A 158 -59.58 14.16 23.94
N TYR A 159 -59.94 13.95 22.66
CA TYR A 159 -59.06 13.33 21.66
C TYR A 159 -57.76 14.15 21.61
N VAL A 160 -57.82 15.42 21.19
CA VAL A 160 -56.65 16.30 21.04
C VAL A 160 -55.79 16.40 22.30
N ASP A 161 -56.39 16.61 23.48
CA ASP A 161 -55.67 16.72 24.75
C ASP A 161 -54.91 15.43 25.09
N LYS A 162 -55.46 14.25 24.76
CA LYS A 162 -54.79 12.97 25.02
C LYS A 162 -53.48 12.88 24.25
N TRP A 163 -53.50 13.09 22.93
CA TRP A 163 -52.27 13.03 22.12
C TRP A 163 -51.30 14.16 22.45
N PHE A 164 -51.80 15.36 22.76
CA PHE A 164 -50.94 16.46 23.20
C PHE A 164 -50.23 16.15 24.53
N ASN A 165 -50.93 15.54 25.48
CA ASN A 165 -50.34 15.11 26.75
C ASN A 165 -49.40 13.91 26.61
N GLU A 166 -49.67 12.98 25.68
CA GLU A 166 -48.74 11.91 25.34
C GLU A 166 -47.45 12.47 24.72
N ALA A 167 -47.54 13.45 23.81
CA ALA A 167 -46.37 14.12 23.24
C ALA A 167 -45.50 14.83 24.29
N ILE A 168 -46.11 15.43 25.33
CA ILE A 168 -45.37 16.05 26.44
C ILE A 168 -44.69 15.01 27.34
N LYS A 169 -45.31 13.85 27.58
CA LYS A 169 -44.71 12.75 28.36
C LYS A 169 -43.47 12.19 27.67
N ASP A 170 -43.50 12.04 26.36
CA ASP A 170 -42.33 11.59 25.59
C ASP A 170 -41.17 12.58 25.73
N ASN A 171 -41.43 13.88 25.75
CA ASN A 171 -40.39 14.89 25.93
C ASN A 171 -39.78 14.88 27.35
N ALA A 172 -40.60 14.63 28.38
CA ALA A 172 -40.11 14.47 29.76
C ALA A 172 -39.30 13.16 29.94
N ALA A 173 -39.73 12.07 29.31
CA ALA A 173 -39.03 10.79 29.33
C ALA A 173 -37.67 10.89 28.61
N VAL A 174 -37.61 11.59 27.48
CA VAL A 174 -36.36 11.87 26.74
C VAL A 174 -35.38 12.67 27.60
N LYS A 175 -35.86 13.70 28.32
CA LYS A 175 -35.01 14.49 29.22
C LYS A 175 -34.49 13.69 30.42
N ALA A 176 -35.32 12.82 31.00
CA ALA A 176 -34.93 11.92 32.09
C ALA A 176 -33.89 10.88 31.62
N HIS A 177 -34.07 10.32 30.44
CA HIS A 177 -33.11 9.39 29.83
C HIS A 177 -31.77 10.08 29.53
N ALA A 178 -31.79 11.29 28.95
CA ALA A 178 -30.57 12.08 28.72
C ALA A 178 -29.82 12.39 30.03
N THR A 179 -30.55 12.68 31.12
CA THR A 179 -29.96 12.90 32.44
C THR A 179 -29.38 11.62 33.05
N GLN A 180 -30.06 10.47 32.88
CA GLN A 180 -29.52 9.17 33.29
C GLN A 180 -28.25 8.82 32.54
N GLU A 181 -28.18 9.08 31.23
CA GLU A 181 -26.99 8.80 30.44
C GLU A 181 -25.82 9.74 30.74
N ALA A 182 -26.09 11.01 31.04
CA ALA A 182 -25.07 11.91 31.57
C ALA A 182 -24.50 11.39 32.91
N ASN A 183 -25.37 10.91 33.80
CA ASN A 183 -24.96 10.35 35.09
C ASN A 183 -24.27 8.97 35.00
N ARG A 184 -24.58 8.17 33.97
CA ARG A 184 -23.84 6.94 33.66
C ARG A 184 -22.45 7.27 33.14
N SER A 185 -22.35 8.22 32.22
CA SER A 185 -21.08 8.69 31.66
C SER A 185 -20.16 9.26 32.74
N ALA A 186 -20.69 10.06 33.68
CA ALA A 186 -19.92 10.59 34.80
C ALA A 186 -19.42 9.49 35.76
N ARG A 187 -20.23 8.43 35.99
CA ARG A 187 -19.81 7.28 36.80
C ARG A 187 -18.73 6.46 36.12
N SER A 188 -18.86 6.18 34.83
CA SER A 188 -17.83 5.50 34.06
C SER A 188 -16.51 6.29 34.03
N ALA A 189 -16.56 7.62 33.97
CA ALA A 189 -15.35 8.46 34.09
C ALA A 189 -14.70 8.36 35.48
N ALA A 190 -15.48 8.32 36.56
CA ALA A 190 -14.96 8.15 37.92
C ALA A 190 -14.37 6.74 38.14
N GLU A 191 -14.99 5.70 37.59
CA GLU A 191 -14.49 4.32 37.62
C GLU A 191 -13.20 4.16 36.81
N ALA A 192 -13.10 4.84 35.66
CA ALA A 192 -11.87 4.90 34.85
C ALA A 192 -10.74 5.62 35.61
N ALA A 193 -11.02 6.74 36.27
CA ALA A 193 -10.05 7.45 37.09
C ALA A 193 -9.56 6.58 38.28
N SER A 194 -10.47 5.85 38.93
CA SER A 194 -10.12 4.91 40.01
C SER A 194 -9.27 3.76 39.51
N SER A 195 -9.58 3.23 38.33
CA SER A 195 -8.80 2.16 37.69
C SER A 195 -7.39 2.64 37.32
N ALA A 196 -7.26 3.87 36.80
CA ALA A 196 -5.96 4.48 36.50
C ALA A 196 -5.11 4.69 37.76
N ALA A 197 -5.71 5.12 38.87
CA ALA A 197 -5.02 5.24 40.15
C ALA A 197 -4.52 3.88 40.68
N ASN A 198 -5.34 2.83 40.56
CA ASN A 198 -4.94 1.47 40.92
C ASN A 198 -3.80 0.96 40.04
N SER A 199 -3.88 1.15 38.72
CA SER A 199 -2.81 0.80 37.78
C SER A 199 -1.51 1.52 38.10
N HIS A 200 -1.55 2.80 38.48
CA HIS A 200 -0.37 3.54 38.91
C HIS A 200 0.25 2.94 40.19
N SER A 201 -0.59 2.56 41.16
CA SER A 201 -0.15 1.91 42.39
C SER A 201 0.52 0.55 42.11
N TYR A 202 -0.08 -0.27 41.23
CA TYR A 202 0.50 -1.54 40.81
C TYR A 202 1.80 -1.39 40.03
N ALA A 203 1.92 -0.37 39.17
CA ALA A 203 3.18 -0.05 38.49
C ALA A 203 4.27 0.35 39.50
N GLY A 204 3.92 1.12 40.54
CA GLY A 204 4.80 1.43 41.66
C GLY A 204 5.29 0.18 42.38
N ALA A 205 4.38 -0.72 42.76
CA ALA A 205 4.72 -1.99 43.42
C ALA A 205 5.61 -2.88 42.53
N SER A 206 5.30 -2.99 41.24
CA SER A 206 6.09 -3.76 40.28
C SER A 206 7.52 -3.23 40.14
N LYS A 207 7.70 -1.90 40.16
CA LYS A 207 9.03 -1.27 40.15
C LYS A 207 9.84 -1.68 41.39
N THR A 208 9.23 -1.62 42.58
CA THR A 208 9.87 -2.04 43.83
C THR A 208 10.26 -3.53 43.80
N TYR A 209 9.41 -4.41 43.26
CA TYR A 209 9.75 -5.82 43.11
C TYR A 209 10.90 -6.04 42.13
N SER A 210 10.93 -5.31 41.01
CA SER A 210 12.03 -5.36 40.04
C SER A 210 13.36 -4.91 40.65
N GLU A 211 13.36 -3.82 41.42
CA GLU A 211 14.56 -3.32 42.12
C GLU A 211 15.04 -4.33 43.17
N THR A 212 14.11 -4.93 43.92
CA THR A 212 14.42 -5.99 44.90
C THR A 212 15.02 -7.21 44.21
N SER A 213 14.45 -7.64 43.09
CA SER A 213 14.98 -8.77 42.31
C SER A 213 16.36 -8.50 41.73
N LYS A 214 16.63 -7.26 41.30
CA LYS A 214 17.96 -6.84 40.84
C LYS A 214 18.98 -6.94 41.97
N ASN A 215 18.65 -6.43 43.16
CA ASN A 215 19.53 -6.51 44.33
C ASN A 215 19.84 -7.96 44.72
N TYR A 216 18.85 -8.87 44.66
CA TYR A 216 19.09 -10.29 44.88
C TYR A 216 19.98 -10.92 43.81
N SER A 217 19.82 -10.55 42.54
CA SER A 217 20.68 -11.05 41.47
C SER A 217 22.13 -10.57 41.63
N GLU A 218 22.33 -9.32 42.05
CA GLU A 218 23.66 -8.76 42.35
C GLU A 218 24.30 -9.50 43.52
N LEU A 219 23.55 -9.73 44.60
CA LEU A 219 24.01 -10.50 45.76
C LEU A 219 24.38 -11.95 45.37
N CYS A 220 23.56 -12.63 44.56
CA CYS A 220 23.84 -13.98 44.11
C CYS A 220 25.12 -14.05 43.25
N ARG A 221 25.36 -13.05 42.41
CA ARG A 221 26.59 -12.96 41.60
C ARG A 221 27.81 -12.76 42.49
N ASP A 222 27.72 -11.89 43.49
CA ASP A 222 28.84 -11.62 44.38
C ASP A 222 29.16 -12.84 45.25
N ILE A 223 28.15 -13.55 45.77
CA ILE A 223 28.32 -14.84 46.47
C ILE A 223 28.97 -15.89 45.55
N HIS A 224 28.55 -15.96 44.28
CA HIS A 224 29.14 -16.92 43.34
C HIS A 224 30.62 -16.64 43.08
N ALA A 225 31.00 -15.38 42.91
CA ALA A 225 32.39 -14.98 42.75
C ALA A 225 33.25 -15.29 43.99
N GLU A 226 32.68 -15.14 45.19
CA GLU A 226 33.35 -15.49 46.44
C GLU A 226 33.56 -17.01 46.58
N VAL A 227 32.53 -17.81 46.27
CA VAL A 227 32.64 -19.28 46.28
C VAL A 227 33.63 -19.79 45.24
N GLU A 228 33.69 -19.17 44.05
CA GLU A 228 34.66 -19.53 43.02
C GLU A 228 36.11 -19.22 43.46
N ALA A 229 36.32 -18.06 44.11
CA ALA A 229 37.62 -17.69 44.65
C ALA A 229 38.07 -18.63 45.79
N GLU A 230 37.16 -18.98 46.71
CA GLU A 230 37.43 -19.98 47.76
C GLU A 230 37.72 -21.37 47.17
N GLY A 231 36.96 -21.78 46.16
CA GLY A 231 37.19 -23.04 45.45
C GLY A 231 38.57 -23.10 44.80
N GLN A 232 39.04 -22.01 44.19
CA GLN A 232 40.40 -21.94 43.63
C GLN A 232 41.49 -21.96 44.70
N GLN A 233 41.28 -21.28 45.84
CA GLN A 233 42.23 -21.36 46.97
C GLN A 233 42.33 -22.78 47.52
N GLN A 234 41.21 -23.46 47.73
CA GLN A 234 41.18 -24.84 48.22
C GLN A 234 41.84 -25.80 47.23
N LEU A 235 41.60 -25.64 45.93
CA LEU A 235 42.27 -26.43 44.89
C LEU A 235 43.78 -26.23 44.92
N GLY A 236 44.24 -24.98 45.06
CA GLY A 236 45.67 -24.66 45.20
C GLY A 236 46.30 -25.30 46.44
N MET A 237 45.60 -25.29 47.58
CA MET A 237 46.04 -25.97 48.80
C MET A 237 46.15 -27.48 48.60
N ILE A 238 45.15 -28.12 47.99
CA ILE A 238 45.15 -29.57 47.71
C ILE A 238 46.32 -29.94 46.79
N GLN A 239 46.56 -29.15 45.74
CA GLN A 239 47.67 -29.39 44.81
C GLN A 239 49.03 -29.30 45.54
N SER A 240 49.21 -28.28 46.37
CA SER A 240 50.44 -28.10 47.15
C SER A 240 50.67 -29.24 48.14
N LEU A 241 49.62 -29.70 48.82
CA LEU A 241 49.67 -30.81 49.76
C LEU A 241 49.97 -32.13 49.03
N SER A 242 49.40 -32.31 47.84
CA SER A 242 49.65 -33.48 46.98
C SER A 242 51.10 -33.53 46.50
N ASP A 243 51.65 -32.40 46.08
CA ASP A 243 53.05 -32.28 45.67
C ASP A 243 54.01 -32.52 46.84
N GLU A 244 53.68 -32.02 48.04
CA GLU A 244 54.46 -32.25 49.26
C GLU A 244 54.44 -33.73 49.68
N GLN A 245 53.26 -34.38 49.68
CA GLN A 245 53.13 -35.81 49.95
C GLN A 245 53.90 -36.66 48.93
N LYS A 246 53.83 -36.31 47.65
CA LYS A 246 54.60 -36.97 46.58
C LYS A 246 56.11 -36.84 46.80
N ALA A 247 56.59 -35.67 47.22
CA ALA A 247 57.99 -35.45 47.54
C ALA A 247 58.44 -36.29 48.76
N LEU A 248 57.61 -36.38 49.80
CA LEU A 248 57.86 -37.22 50.97
C LEU A 248 57.93 -38.71 50.59
N ILE A 249 57.01 -39.20 49.75
CA ILE A 249 57.01 -40.59 49.26
C ILE A 249 58.29 -40.90 48.47
N LEU A 250 58.70 -40.01 47.57
CA LEU A 250 59.94 -40.17 46.79
C LEU A 250 61.20 -40.19 47.67
N LYS A 251 61.22 -39.33 48.70
CA LYS A 251 62.32 -39.26 49.68
C LYS A 251 62.40 -40.52 50.53
N GLU A 252 61.26 -41.02 51.03
CA GLU A 252 61.21 -42.26 51.81
C GLU A 252 61.58 -43.47 50.94
N GLY A 253 61.09 -43.56 49.70
CA GLY A 253 61.48 -44.61 48.76
C GLY A 253 62.99 -44.64 48.48
N SER A 254 63.61 -43.47 48.32
CA SER A 254 65.08 -43.36 48.19
C SER A 254 65.81 -43.80 49.46
N THR A 255 65.28 -43.43 50.63
CA THR A 255 65.84 -43.81 51.94
C THR A 255 65.75 -45.31 52.17
N GLN A 256 64.62 -45.94 51.85
CA GLN A 256 64.44 -47.39 51.93
C GLN A 256 65.37 -48.14 50.99
N THR A 257 65.51 -47.67 49.74
CA THR A 257 66.45 -48.24 48.77
C THR A 257 67.89 -48.18 49.30
N SER A 258 68.30 -47.04 49.87
CA SER A 258 69.63 -46.89 50.46
C SER A 258 69.84 -47.79 51.67
N ARG A 259 68.83 -47.94 52.54
CA ARG A 259 68.87 -48.85 53.70
C ARG A 259 69.02 -50.31 53.28
N VAL A 260 68.20 -50.76 52.33
CA VAL A 260 68.25 -52.13 51.79
C VAL A 260 69.61 -52.41 51.15
N SER A 261 70.13 -51.47 50.35
CA SER A 261 71.47 -51.64 49.74
C SER A 261 72.59 -51.65 50.78
N THR A 262 72.50 -50.82 51.82
CA THR A 262 73.51 -50.78 52.90
C THR A 262 73.50 -52.06 53.73
N GLU A 263 72.32 -52.54 54.12
CA GLU A 263 72.18 -53.77 54.88
C GLU A 263 72.55 -55.00 54.03
N GLY A 264 72.19 -55.01 52.74
CA GLY A 264 72.63 -56.05 51.81
C GLY A 264 74.16 -56.12 51.71
N ASN A 265 74.84 -54.97 51.59
CA ASN A 265 76.31 -54.92 51.62
C ASN A 265 76.89 -55.34 52.98
N ALA A 266 76.26 -54.96 54.09
CA ALA A 266 76.69 -55.36 55.42
C ALA A 266 76.57 -56.88 55.63
N GLN A 267 75.48 -57.50 55.14
CA GLN A 267 75.29 -58.95 55.14
C GLN A 267 76.33 -59.65 54.28
N PHE A 268 76.58 -59.16 53.06
CA PHE A 268 77.63 -59.69 52.18
C PHE A 268 79.02 -59.63 52.86
N ASN A 269 79.35 -58.50 53.50
CA ASN A 269 80.63 -58.34 54.20
C ASN A 269 80.74 -59.23 55.45
N ARG A 270 79.66 -59.42 56.21
CA ARG A 270 79.63 -60.35 57.37
C ARG A 270 79.86 -61.80 56.94
N VAL A 271 79.19 -62.23 55.87
CA VAL A 271 79.38 -63.57 55.30
C VAL A 271 80.81 -63.75 54.78
N ASN A 272 81.37 -62.75 54.11
CA ASN A 272 82.72 -62.82 53.55
C ASN A 272 83.82 -62.79 54.65
N GLN A 273 83.65 -61.98 55.70
CA GLN A 273 84.54 -62.00 56.87
C GLN A 273 84.47 -63.31 57.63
N GLU A 274 83.27 -63.86 57.86
CA GLU A 274 83.13 -65.15 58.54
C GLU A 274 83.69 -66.29 57.69
N GLY A 275 83.50 -66.26 56.37
CA GLY A 275 84.17 -67.19 55.44
C GLY A 275 85.69 -67.12 55.53
N GLY A 276 86.27 -65.92 55.58
CA GLY A 276 87.71 -65.72 55.78
C GLY A 276 88.22 -66.16 57.16
N ARG A 277 87.41 -65.95 58.22
CA ARG A 277 87.72 -66.37 59.59
C ARG A 277 87.69 -67.89 59.71
N GLN A 278 86.71 -68.56 59.11
CA GLN A 278 86.62 -70.02 59.05
C GLN A 278 87.78 -70.63 58.26
N HIS A 279 88.16 -70.05 57.11
CA HIS A 279 89.34 -70.48 56.35
C HIS A 279 90.64 -70.37 57.17
N THR A 280 90.81 -69.27 57.93
CA THR A 280 91.98 -69.05 58.80
C THR A 280 92.01 -70.01 59.99
N ILE A 281 90.86 -70.28 60.61
CA ILE A 281 90.73 -71.24 61.71
C ILE A 281 91.05 -72.66 61.23
N ILE A 282 90.48 -73.09 60.11
CA ILE A 282 90.74 -74.42 59.52
C ILE A 282 92.22 -74.59 59.16
N SER A 283 92.85 -73.57 58.56
CA SER A 283 94.26 -73.58 58.17
C SER A 283 95.21 -73.65 59.38
N SER A 284 94.90 -72.89 60.43
CA SER A 284 95.72 -72.83 61.66
C SER A 284 95.53 -74.05 62.56
N GLU A 285 94.34 -74.64 62.59
CA GLU A 285 94.03 -75.82 63.41
C GLU A 285 94.55 -77.11 62.75
N GLY A 286 94.49 -77.23 61.42
CA GLY A 286 95.12 -78.35 60.69
C GLY A 286 96.62 -78.48 60.99
N THR A 287 97.32 -77.34 61.14
CA THR A 287 98.75 -77.29 61.48
C THR A 287 99.03 -77.63 62.96
N LYS A 288 98.07 -77.36 63.86
CA LYS A 288 98.21 -77.64 65.30
C LYS A 288 97.86 -79.08 65.67
N GLN A 289 96.90 -79.71 64.98
CA GLN A 289 96.46 -81.07 65.32
C GLN A 289 97.47 -82.15 64.95
N TYR A 290 98.29 -81.95 63.91
CA TYR A 290 99.40 -82.85 63.58
C TYR A 290 100.45 -82.96 64.70
N ASN A 291 100.72 -81.85 65.41
CA ASN A 291 101.82 -81.79 66.38
C ASN A 291 101.41 -82.10 67.84
N ARG A 292 100.11 -82.05 68.18
CA ARG A 292 99.62 -82.20 69.56
C ARG A 292 99.15 -83.60 69.95
N VAL A 293 98.67 -84.40 68.99
CA VAL A 293 98.17 -85.77 69.28
C VAL A 293 99.26 -86.72 69.77
N LYS A 294 100.54 -86.38 69.56
CA LYS A 294 101.69 -87.17 70.08
C LYS A 294 101.97 -86.97 71.58
N THR A 295 101.45 -85.92 72.23
CA THR A 295 101.92 -85.52 73.58
C THR A 295 100.82 -85.44 74.65
N GLU A 296 99.54 -85.34 74.29
CA GLU A 296 98.48 -84.96 75.25
C GLU A 296 97.62 -86.12 75.79
N GLY A 297 98.10 -87.36 75.67
CA GLY A 297 97.47 -88.57 76.24
C GLY A 297 97.26 -88.52 77.75
N ASP A 298 97.95 -87.62 78.46
CA ASP A 298 97.88 -87.50 79.92
C ASP A 298 96.79 -86.53 80.44
N LYS A 299 96.09 -85.77 79.57
CA LYS A 299 95.05 -84.81 80.00
C LYS A 299 93.60 -85.27 79.77
N GLN A 300 93.38 -86.56 79.54
CA GLN A 300 92.04 -87.19 79.49
C GLN A 300 91.34 -87.31 80.86
N VAL A 301 91.34 -86.22 81.65
CA VAL A 301 90.30 -85.93 82.66
C VAL A 301 89.10 -85.32 81.94
N GLN A 302 88.65 -86.06 80.93
CA GLN A 302 87.61 -85.74 79.98
C GLN A 302 86.32 -85.28 80.66
N LEU A 303 85.73 -84.17 80.21
CA LEU A 303 84.91 -84.10 78.98
C LEU A 303 83.67 -85.00 78.94
N ALA A 304 83.43 -85.88 79.90
CA ALA A 304 82.32 -86.83 79.78
C ALA A 304 80.95 -86.27 80.20
N THR A 305 80.87 -85.21 81.02
CA THR A 305 79.61 -84.87 81.70
C THR A 305 78.79 -83.74 81.05
N GLU A 306 79.38 -82.68 80.50
CA GLU A 306 78.57 -81.48 80.17
C GLU A 306 78.07 -81.39 78.73
N GLN A 307 78.58 -82.22 77.81
CA GLN A 307 78.09 -82.30 76.42
C GLN A 307 76.64 -82.80 76.29
N ALA A 308 76.01 -83.31 77.35
CA ALA A 308 74.63 -83.75 77.33
C ALA A 308 73.58 -82.61 77.41
N ASN A 309 73.94 -81.41 77.88
CA ASN A 309 72.95 -80.36 78.20
C ASN A 309 72.68 -79.35 77.07
N LEU A 310 73.49 -79.30 76.01
CA LEU A 310 73.31 -78.32 74.90
C LEU A 310 72.27 -78.76 73.85
N ALA A 311 71.91 -80.04 73.82
CA ALA A 311 70.95 -80.60 72.87
C ALA A 311 69.47 -80.24 73.18
N LEU A 312 69.19 -79.62 74.33
CA LEU A 312 67.84 -79.21 74.74
C LEU A 312 67.44 -77.81 74.22
N SER A 313 68.41 -76.95 73.88
CA SER A 313 68.18 -75.54 73.45
C SER A 313 67.73 -75.40 71.97
N HIS A 314 68.01 -76.39 71.13
CA HIS A 314 67.71 -76.32 69.69
C HIS A 314 66.25 -76.64 69.31
N LYS A 315 65.40 -77.02 70.28
CA LYS A 315 63.97 -77.30 70.04
C LYS A 315 63.09 -76.06 70.22
N GLU A 316 63.58 -75.02 70.88
CA GLU A 316 62.80 -73.81 71.22
C GLU A 316 62.86 -72.70 70.15
N GLY A 317 63.90 -72.69 69.30
CA GLY A 317 64.05 -71.67 68.24
C GLY A 317 63.10 -71.82 67.05
N ALA A 318 62.76 -73.06 66.67
CA ALA A 318 61.92 -73.32 65.48
C ALA A 318 60.43 -72.96 65.67
N ALA A 319 59.96 -72.77 66.91
CA ALA A 319 58.57 -72.36 67.20
C ALA A 319 58.35 -70.84 67.11
N SER A 320 59.40 -70.05 67.28
CA SER A 320 59.33 -68.57 67.29
C SER A 320 59.26 -67.98 65.87
N GLU A 321 59.92 -68.61 64.89
CA GLU A 321 59.90 -68.17 63.49
C GLU A 321 58.54 -68.39 62.79
N HIS A 322 57.74 -69.38 63.22
CA HIS A 322 56.39 -69.62 62.70
C HIS A 322 55.35 -68.60 63.22
N GLN A 323 55.53 -68.04 64.42
CA GLN A 323 54.65 -66.99 64.96
C GLN A 323 54.86 -65.65 64.25
N GLY A 324 56.10 -65.29 63.92
CA GLY A 324 56.43 -64.05 63.20
C GLY A 324 55.82 -63.97 61.79
N ALA A 325 55.91 -65.06 61.02
CA ALA A 325 55.34 -65.13 59.67
C ALA A 325 53.80 -65.03 59.66
N THR A 326 53.13 -65.56 60.70
CA THR A 326 51.67 -65.50 60.85
C THR A 326 51.19 -64.08 61.21
N GLN A 327 51.95 -63.34 62.03
CA GLN A 327 51.65 -61.95 62.39
C GLN A 327 51.83 -60.98 61.20
N GLN A 328 52.85 -61.20 60.36
CA GLN A 328 53.08 -60.36 59.17
C GLN A 328 51.94 -60.48 58.14
N ALA A 329 51.39 -61.70 57.96
CA ALA A 329 50.25 -61.93 57.06
C ALA A 329 48.95 -61.29 57.58
N ALA A 330 48.72 -61.29 58.90
CA ALA A 330 47.58 -60.63 59.54
C ALA A 330 47.63 -59.10 59.41
N ASN A 331 48.82 -58.50 59.54
CA ASN A 331 49.00 -57.05 59.39
C ASN A 331 48.79 -56.57 57.94
N ALA A 332 49.18 -57.40 56.95
CA ALA A 332 48.92 -57.12 55.53
C ALA A 332 47.41 -57.19 55.19
N ALA A 333 46.67 -58.14 55.78
CA ALA A 333 45.22 -58.23 55.62
C ALA A 333 44.46 -57.06 56.27
N ALA A 334 44.89 -56.61 57.46
CA ALA A 334 44.33 -55.43 58.12
C ALA A 334 44.53 -54.14 57.29
N SER A 335 45.72 -53.97 56.70
CA SER A 335 46.03 -52.83 55.83
C SER A 335 45.18 -52.80 54.55
N ALA A 336 44.87 -53.98 53.99
CA ALA A 336 43.96 -54.09 52.84
C ALA A 336 42.51 -53.73 53.19
N GLN A 337 42.07 -54.04 54.42
CA GLN A 337 40.74 -53.68 54.92
C GLN A 337 40.59 -52.17 55.16
N GLU A 338 41.63 -51.51 55.69
CA GLU A 338 41.68 -50.05 55.84
C GLU A 338 41.66 -49.33 54.48
N ALA A 339 42.43 -49.82 53.51
CA ALA A 339 42.41 -49.30 52.14
C ALA A 339 41.02 -49.42 51.47
N SER A 340 40.32 -50.54 51.69
CA SER A 340 38.94 -50.72 51.22
C SER A 340 37.95 -49.76 51.87
N THR A 341 38.15 -49.44 53.16
CA THR A 341 37.30 -48.48 53.89
C THR A 341 37.54 -47.05 53.41
N TYR A 342 38.80 -46.70 53.12
CA TYR A 342 39.16 -45.41 52.54
C TYR A 342 38.58 -45.24 51.13
N LEU A 343 38.60 -46.29 50.31
CA LEU A 343 38.00 -46.30 48.98
C LEU A 343 36.48 -46.07 49.02
N GLY A 344 35.78 -46.68 49.98
CA GLY A 344 34.35 -46.44 50.21
C GLY A 344 34.04 -44.99 50.64
N THR A 345 34.95 -44.36 51.39
CA THR A 345 34.82 -42.96 51.78
C THR A 345 35.04 -42.01 50.60
N VAL A 346 36.02 -42.30 49.74
CA VAL A 346 36.26 -41.54 48.50
C VAL A 346 35.08 -41.68 47.53
N GLN A 347 34.50 -42.87 47.40
CA GLN A 347 33.31 -43.09 46.59
C GLN A 347 32.11 -42.28 47.14
N SER A 348 31.85 -42.34 48.45
CA SER A 348 30.80 -41.56 49.10
C SER A 348 30.96 -40.05 48.90
N ASN A 349 32.19 -39.53 48.98
CA ASN A 349 32.46 -38.12 48.71
C ASN A 349 32.28 -37.77 47.22
N THR A 350 32.62 -38.68 46.31
CA THR A 350 32.40 -38.49 44.86
C THR A 350 30.91 -38.43 44.55
N ASP A 351 30.13 -39.36 45.13
CA ASP A 351 28.67 -39.39 44.99
C ASP A 351 28.05 -38.09 45.55
N LYS A 352 28.55 -37.59 46.70
CA LYS A 352 28.14 -36.30 47.29
C LYS A 352 28.44 -35.11 46.39
N THR A 353 29.60 -35.09 45.74
CA THR A 353 29.99 -34.04 44.80
C THR A 353 29.10 -34.05 43.56
N GLU A 354 28.72 -35.23 43.06
CA GLU A 354 27.81 -35.38 41.93
C GLU A 354 26.37 -34.93 42.27
N GLU A 355 25.94 -35.20 43.51
CA GLU A 355 24.67 -34.70 44.07
C GLU A 355 24.65 -33.16 44.18
N LEU A 356 25.74 -32.56 44.68
CA LEU A 356 25.91 -31.11 44.77
C LEU A 356 26.00 -30.45 43.38
N ALA A 357 26.67 -31.07 42.41
CA ALA A 357 26.73 -30.60 41.02
C ALA A 357 25.35 -30.64 40.35
N THR A 358 24.56 -31.68 40.63
CA THR A 358 23.16 -31.80 40.16
C THR A 358 22.28 -30.71 40.78
N SER A 359 22.44 -30.43 42.07
CA SER A 359 21.76 -29.34 42.76
C SER A 359 22.12 -27.97 42.19
N ALA A 360 23.42 -27.72 41.93
CA ALA A 360 23.90 -26.48 41.31
C ALA A 360 23.36 -26.29 39.87
N ALA A 361 23.25 -27.36 39.09
CA ALA A 361 22.60 -27.33 37.77
C ALA A 361 21.11 -26.96 37.89
N GLY A 362 20.39 -27.51 38.87
CA GLY A 362 18.99 -27.15 39.14
C GLY A 362 18.81 -25.67 39.55
N TYR A 363 19.73 -25.11 40.32
CA TYR A 363 19.72 -23.67 40.64
C TYR A 363 20.00 -22.81 39.42
N ARG A 364 20.96 -23.19 38.57
CA ARG A 364 21.24 -22.50 37.30
C ARG A 364 20.01 -22.49 36.38
N ASP A 365 19.35 -23.62 36.21
CA ASP A 365 18.18 -23.72 35.34
C ASP A 365 17.00 -22.90 35.88
N ARG A 366 16.85 -22.81 37.21
CA ARG A 366 15.91 -21.89 37.86
C ARG A 366 16.27 -20.42 37.65
N CYS A 367 17.55 -20.05 37.68
CA CYS A 367 18.00 -18.69 37.38
C CYS A 367 17.74 -18.32 35.92
N VAL A 368 17.98 -19.24 34.98
CA VAL A 368 17.67 -19.06 33.54
C VAL A 368 16.17 -18.91 33.32
N LEU A 369 15.34 -19.69 34.02
CA LEU A 369 13.89 -19.56 33.99
C LEU A 369 13.42 -18.22 34.57
N ALA A 370 14.02 -17.77 35.68
CA ALA A 370 13.74 -16.47 36.28
C ALA A 370 14.14 -15.31 35.34
N GLU A 371 15.30 -15.40 34.67
CA GLU A 371 15.75 -14.42 33.69
C GLU A 371 14.82 -14.38 32.45
N THR A 372 14.37 -15.56 31.97
CA THR A 372 13.42 -15.67 30.88
C THR A 372 12.07 -15.04 31.24
N ASN A 373 11.58 -15.28 32.47
CA ASN A 373 10.35 -14.67 32.98
C ASN A 373 10.47 -13.16 33.21
N ALA A 374 11.65 -12.68 33.63
CA ALA A 374 11.93 -11.25 33.78
C ALA A 374 11.92 -10.55 32.41
N LYS A 375 12.57 -11.13 31.39
CA LYS A 375 12.53 -10.61 30.01
C LYS A 375 11.13 -10.64 29.41
N ALA A 376 10.35 -11.69 29.64
CA ALA A 376 8.95 -11.74 29.23
C ALA A 376 8.10 -10.65 29.92
N SER A 377 8.42 -10.31 31.17
CA SER A 377 7.75 -9.24 31.92
C SER A 377 8.16 -7.85 31.42
N GLU A 378 9.43 -7.66 31.04
CA GLU A 378 9.93 -6.42 30.41
C GLU A 378 9.26 -6.17 29.05
N VAL A 379 9.11 -7.19 28.22
CA VAL A 379 8.39 -7.10 26.94
C VAL A 379 6.93 -6.70 27.15
N LYS A 380 6.22 -7.35 28.09
CA LYS A 380 4.83 -6.98 28.41
C LYS A 380 4.72 -5.58 29.00
N ALA A 381 5.67 -5.14 29.81
CA ALA A 381 5.70 -3.78 30.32
C ALA A 381 5.89 -2.75 29.19
N ALA A 382 6.71 -3.05 28.18
CA ALA A 382 6.87 -2.23 27.00
C ALA A 382 5.60 -2.19 26.12
N GLU A 383 4.93 -3.33 25.92
CA GLU A 383 3.63 -3.41 25.22
C GLU A 383 2.53 -2.60 25.93
N HIS A 384 2.47 -2.68 27.26
CA HIS A 384 1.54 -1.88 28.06
C HIS A 384 1.87 -0.39 28.02
N ALA A 385 3.15 -0.01 28.00
CA ALA A 385 3.57 1.38 27.82
C ALA A 385 3.19 1.92 26.43
N GLY A 386 3.35 1.12 25.37
CA GLY A 386 2.90 1.46 24.02
C GLY A 386 1.37 1.62 23.95
N THR A 387 0.63 0.68 24.52
CA THR A 387 -0.85 0.77 24.60
C THR A 387 -1.31 2.00 25.40
N ALA A 388 -0.61 2.35 26.48
CA ALA A 388 -0.89 3.56 27.26
C ALA A 388 -0.61 4.84 26.47
N GLN A 389 0.43 4.85 25.63
CA GLN A 389 0.74 5.97 24.72
C GLN A 389 -0.34 6.10 23.64
N ASP A 390 -0.79 4.99 23.04
CA ASP A 390 -1.87 4.98 22.04
C ASP A 390 -3.19 5.48 22.66
N ASN A 391 -3.49 5.08 23.91
CA ASN A 391 -4.65 5.57 24.65
C ASN A 391 -4.54 7.06 25.02
N ALA A 392 -3.33 7.54 25.34
CA ALA A 392 -3.09 8.97 25.56
C ALA A 392 -3.33 9.77 24.27
N GLN A 393 -2.84 9.28 23.13
CA GLN A 393 -3.10 9.89 21.82
C GLN A 393 -4.58 9.85 21.42
N ALA A 394 -5.28 8.75 21.71
CA ALA A 394 -6.72 8.63 21.49
C ALA A 394 -7.52 9.58 22.41
N SER A 395 -7.06 9.76 23.65
CA SER A 395 -7.61 10.73 24.60
C SER A 395 -7.39 12.17 24.11
N ASP A 396 -6.18 12.49 23.62
CA ASP A 396 -5.87 13.80 23.05
C ASP A 396 -6.73 14.08 21.79
N ALA A 397 -6.94 13.07 20.95
CA ALA A 397 -7.86 13.15 19.80
C ALA A 397 -9.32 13.33 20.23
N ALA A 398 -9.76 12.67 21.31
CA ALA A 398 -11.09 12.84 21.87
C ALA A 398 -11.28 14.23 22.51
N ILE A 399 -10.24 14.78 23.14
CA ILE A 399 -10.20 16.16 23.66
C ILE A 399 -10.29 17.15 22.50
N ALA A 400 -9.52 16.95 21.43
CA ALA A 400 -9.58 17.78 20.22
C ALA A 400 -10.96 17.72 19.55
N GLN A 401 -11.58 16.53 19.49
CA GLN A 401 -12.96 16.37 19.00
C GLN A 401 -13.97 17.05 19.93
N THR A 402 -13.77 17.01 21.24
CA THR A 402 -14.62 17.71 22.22
C THR A 402 -14.49 19.22 22.08
N GLN A 403 -13.28 19.74 21.84
CA GLN A 403 -13.04 21.15 21.55
C GLN A 403 -13.69 21.56 20.22
N ALA A 404 -13.60 20.73 19.17
CA ALA A 404 -14.29 20.95 17.91
C ALA A 404 -15.81 20.93 18.06
N ASN A 405 -16.35 20.04 18.91
CA ASN A 405 -17.78 20.00 19.22
C ASN A 405 -18.23 21.22 20.03
N ALA A 406 -17.39 21.70 20.96
CA ALA A 406 -17.64 22.92 21.72
C ALA A 406 -17.61 24.15 20.80
N GLU A 407 -16.70 24.18 19.84
CA GLU A 407 -16.62 25.23 18.82
C GLU A 407 -17.83 25.16 17.87
N ALA A 408 -18.24 23.97 17.41
CA ALA A 408 -19.44 23.79 16.61
C ALA A 408 -20.73 24.16 17.37
N ALA A 409 -20.76 23.94 18.69
CA ALA A 409 -21.84 24.38 19.57
C ALA A 409 -21.82 25.90 19.78
N ARG A 410 -20.64 26.52 19.89
CA ARG A 410 -20.46 27.98 19.91
C ARG A 410 -20.90 28.59 18.59
N GLU A 411 -20.50 28.02 17.45
CA GLU A 411 -20.98 28.42 16.13
C GLU A 411 -22.49 28.18 15.97
N ALA A 412 -23.06 27.11 16.56
CA ALA A 412 -24.50 26.88 16.53
C ALA A 412 -25.26 27.89 17.41
N ALA A 413 -24.67 28.30 18.53
CA ALA A 413 -25.19 29.38 19.39
C ALA A 413 -25.06 30.73 18.67
N ASP A 414 -23.92 31.03 18.04
CA ASP A 414 -23.71 32.21 17.20
C ASP A 414 -24.66 32.18 16.00
N ARG A 415 -24.92 31.02 15.38
CA ARG A 415 -25.94 30.86 14.32
C ARG A 415 -27.36 31.01 14.85
N ALA A 416 -27.65 30.64 16.09
CA ALA A 416 -28.96 30.84 16.72
C ALA A 416 -29.16 32.31 17.15
N GLU A 417 -28.11 32.98 17.58
CA GLU A 417 -28.08 34.41 17.91
C GLU A 417 -28.11 35.26 16.63
N VAL A 418 -27.42 34.83 15.57
CA VAL A 418 -27.54 35.36 14.22
C VAL A 418 -28.92 35.05 13.65
N ALA A 419 -29.53 33.88 13.85
CA ALA A 419 -30.90 33.60 13.40
C ALA A 419 -31.96 34.43 14.16
N ALA A 420 -31.73 34.72 15.44
CA ALA A 420 -32.51 35.66 16.22
C ALA A 420 -32.29 37.11 15.75
N ALA A 421 -31.07 37.49 15.37
CA ALA A 421 -30.76 38.76 14.70
C ALA A 421 -31.26 38.79 13.24
N THR A 422 -31.42 37.63 12.58
CA THR A 422 -31.99 37.48 11.24
C THR A 422 -33.50 37.72 11.31
N LEU A 423 -34.17 37.43 12.44
CA LEU A 423 -35.52 37.92 12.68
C LEU A 423 -35.61 39.45 12.83
N THR A 424 -34.48 40.13 13.06
CA THR A 424 -34.35 41.61 13.09
C THR A 424 -33.84 42.18 11.75
N GLY A 425 -33.10 41.40 10.95
CA GLY A 425 -32.54 41.79 9.63
C GLY A 425 -33.09 41.05 8.39
N ALA A 426 -34.13 40.22 8.53
CA ALA A 426 -34.71 39.47 7.42
C ALA A 426 -35.38 40.40 6.40
N LEU A 427 -35.06 40.16 5.12
CA LEU A 427 -35.74 40.74 3.97
C LEU A 427 -37.14 40.15 3.85
N VAL A 428 -38.17 40.97 4.08
CA VAL A 428 -39.58 40.56 3.97
C VAL A 428 -40.01 40.60 2.49
N GLU A 429 -40.46 39.48 1.94
CA GLU A 429 -41.07 39.45 0.60
C GLU A 429 -42.49 40.04 0.67
N LEU A 430 -42.72 41.12 -0.06
CA LEU A 430 -44.01 41.83 -0.09
C LEU A 430 -44.79 41.57 -1.39
N GLY A 431 -44.36 40.58 -2.17
CA GLY A 431 -45.03 40.12 -3.38
C GLY A 431 -44.68 40.96 -4.61
N ASN A 432 -45.70 41.46 -5.32
CA ASN A 432 -45.54 42.05 -6.64
C ASN A 432 -45.44 43.58 -6.59
N ALA A 433 -44.59 44.17 -7.43
CA ALA A 433 -44.49 45.62 -7.65
C ALA A 433 -44.81 45.99 -9.11
N ASP A 434 -45.61 47.06 -9.28
CA ASP A 434 -45.85 47.73 -10.56
C ASP A 434 -45.08 49.05 -10.55
N LEU A 435 -44.02 49.13 -11.35
CA LEU A 435 -43.13 50.29 -11.41
C LEU A 435 -43.38 51.17 -12.65
N SER A 436 -44.44 50.88 -13.41
CA SER A 436 -44.78 51.62 -14.64
C SER A 436 -45.15 53.08 -14.39
N THR A 437 -45.47 53.44 -13.14
CA THR A 437 -45.81 54.80 -12.71
C THR A 437 -44.59 55.65 -12.32
N GLY A 438 -43.38 55.06 -12.28
CA GLY A 438 -42.15 55.79 -11.95
C GLY A 438 -41.96 56.10 -10.46
N VAL A 439 -42.67 55.39 -9.57
CA VAL A 439 -42.62 55.59 -8.11
C VAL A 439 -42.33 54.26 -7.40
N TYR A 440 -41.51 54.30 -6.35
CA TYR A 440 -41.24 53.11 -5.52
C TYR A 440 -42.44 52.79 -4.61
N PRO A 441 -42.73 51.50 -4.33
CA PRO A 441 -43.63 51.09 -3.25
C PRO A 441 -43.13 51.60 -1.89
N GLU A 442 -44.02 51.80 -0.91
CA GLU A 442 -43.60 52.24 0.44
C GLU A 442 -42.91 51.11 1.23
N PRO A 443 -41.89 51.41 2.07
CA PRO A 443 -41.22 50.42 2.92
C PRO A 443 -42.16 49.72 3.91
N TYR A 444 -41.94 48.43 4.15
CA TYR A 444 -42.72 47.69 5.16
C TYR A 444 -42.35 48.10 6.58
N THR A 445 -43.38 48.28 7.40
CA THR A 445 -43.29 48.55 8.84
C THR A 445 -43.93 47.38 9.59
N ASP A 446 -43.21 46.81 10.55
CA ASP A 446 -43.71 45.68 11.33
C ASP A 446 -44.73 46.10 12.42
N LEU A 447 -45.30 45.11 13.11
CA LEU A 447 -46.33 45.29 14.15
C LEU A 447 -45.85 46.12 15.36
N ASN A 448 -44.55 46.37 15.48
CA ASN A 448 -43.96 47.21 16.53
C ASN A 448 -43.63 48.64 16.03
N GLY A 449 -43.95 48.97 14.78
CA GLY A 449 -43.70 50.29 14.19
C GLY A 449 -42.30 50.49 13.64
N GLN A 450 -41.51 49.41 13.47
CA GLN A 450 -40.15 49.49 12.96
C GLN A 450 -40.11 49.20 11.45
N VAL A 451 -39.45 50.06 10.67
CA VAL A 451 -39.22 49.86 9.23
C VAL A 451 -38.26 48.70 9.02
N ARG A 452 -38.51 47.84 8.03
CA ARG A 452 -37.70 46.64 7.76
C ARG A 452 -37.26 46.59 6.30
N SER A 453 -36.08 46.02 6.06
CA SER A 453 -35.64 45.67 4.71
C SER A 453 -36.64 44.70 4.07
N CYS A 454 -37.01 44.95 2.81
CA CYS A 454 -38.04 44.18 2.11
C CYS A 454 -37.78 44.13 0.60
N PHE A 455 -38.43 43.21 -0.10
CA PHE A 455 -38.29 43.11 -1.56
C PHE A 455 -39.60 42.75 -2.26
N TRP A 456 -39.67 43.11 -3.54
CA TRP A 456 -40.78 42.84 -4.44
C TRP A 456 -40.28 42.25 -5.76
N LYS A 457 -41.15 41.48 -6.43
CA LYS A 457 -40.99 41.06 -7.81
C LYS A 457 -41.69 42.05 -8.74
N VAL A 458 -40.94 42.62 -9.69
CA VAL A 458 -41.48 43.57 -10.65
C VAL A 458 -42.33 42.82 -11.67
N ILE A 459 -43.64 43.06 -11.67
CA ILE A 459 -44.57 42.43 -12.62
C ILE A 459 -44.88 43.32 -13.83
N LYS A 460 -44.59 44.61 -13.71
CA LYS A 460 -44.68 45.62 -14.78
C LYS A 460 -43.52 46.59 -14.65
N GLY A 461 -42.68 46.61 -15.67
CA GLY A 461 -41.47 47.41 -15.71
C GLY A 461 -41.72 48.92 -15.87
N GLY A 462 -40.70 49.71 -15.56
CA GLY A 462 -40.72 51.17 -15.65
C GLY A 462 -39.39 51.77 -15.19
N THR A 463 -39.26 53.09 -15.33
CA THR A 463 -38.08 53.82 -14.87
C THR A 463 -38.41 54.62 -13.62
N VAL A 464 -37.76 54.30 -12.50
CA VAL A 464 -37.92 54.99 -11.22
C VAL A 464 -36.58 55.63 -10.86
N SER A 465 -36.56 56.92 -10.57
CA SER A 465 -35.35 57.69 -10.24
C SER A 465 -34.18 57.51 -11.24
N GLY A 466 -34.49 57.34 -12.53
CA GLY A 466 -33.50 57.16 -13.61
C GLY A 466 -32.96 55.74 -13.79
N ILE A 467 -33.42 54.77 -12.99
CA ILE A 467 -33.05 53.36 -13.08
C ILE A 467 -34.19 52.59 -13.74
N GLU A 468 -33.87 51.83 -14.78
CA GLU A 468 -34.83 50.99 -15.51
C GLU A 468 -35.00 49.61 -14.85
N TYR A 469 -36.24 49.22 -14.62
CA TYR A 469 -36.64 47.93 -14.05
C TYR A 469 -37.50 47.17 -15.05
N GLY A 470 -37.09 45.95 -15.39
CA GLY A 470 -37.82 45.03 -16.27
C GLY A 470 -38.80 44.14 -15.51
N VAL A 471 -39.73 43.52 -16.25
CA VAL A 471 -40.62 42.49 -15.68
C VAL A 471 -39.79 41.26 -15.30
N GLY A 472 -39.86 40.86 -14.03
CA GLY A 472 -39.10 39.75 -13.44
C GLY A 472 -37.93 40.19 -12.55
N ASP A 473 -37.56 41.47 -12.57
CA ASP A 473 -36.52 42.01 -11.70
C ASP A 473 -36.95 41.99 -10.23
N THR A 474 -35.97 41.92 -9.33
CA THR A 474 -36.23 42.00 -7.88
C THR A 474 -35.88 43.40 -7.41
N LEU A 475 -36.88 44.16 -7.00
CA LEU A 475 -36.70 45.46 -6.33
C LEU A 475 -36.51 45.20 -4.84
N VAL A 476 -35.46 45.75 -4.24
CA VAL A 476 -35.13 45.59 -2.82
C VAL A 476 -35.04 46.95 -2.15
N TYR A 477 -35.70 47.11 -1.01
CA TYR A 477 -35.50 48.21 -0.06
C TYR A 477 -34.61 47.75 1.09
N SER A 478 -33.56 48.50 1.40
CA SER A 478 -32.66 48.23 2.52
C SER A 478 -32.84 49.29 3.60
N GLU A 479 -33.31 48.88 4.78
CA GLU A 479 -33.43 49.77 5.94
C GLU A 479 -32.08 50.37 6.34
N THR A 480 -30.99 49.59 6.24
CA THR A 480 -29.63 50.07 6.56
C THR A 480 -29.12 51.16 5.61
N LEU A 481 -29.63 51.20 4.38
CA LEU A 481 -29.22 52.18 3.36
C LEU A 481 -30.25 53.30 3.20
N GLU A 482 -31.43 53.15 3.80
CA GLU A 482 -32.62 53.98 3.59
C GLU A 482 -32.95 54.20 2.10
N ASP A 483 -32.64 53.22 1.23
CA ASP A 483 -32.74 53.34 -0.23
C ASP A 483 -33.08 52.01 -0.94
N TYR A 484 -33.49 52.13 -2.20
CA TYR A 484 -33.88 51.04 -3.11
C TYR A 484 -32.74 50.64 -4.05
N TYR A 485 -32.58 49.34 -4.29
CA TYR A 485 -31.69 48.80 -5.33
C TYR A 485 -32.29 47.57 -6.00
N LYS A 486 -31.75 47.20 -7.16
CA LYS A 486 -32.22 46.05 -7.95
C LYS A 486 -31.28 44.85 -7.84
N ILE A 487 -31.85 43.65 -7.85
CA ILE A 487 -31.12 42.39 -8.05
C ILE A 487 -31.55 41.81 -9.40
N ASP A 488 -30.62 41.82 -10.37
CA ASP A 488 -30.83 41.34 -11.73
C ASP A 488 -30.80 39.80 -11.78
N ASN A 489 -31.89 39.16 -12.23
CA ASN A 489 -32.05 37.70 -12.16
C ASN A 489 -31.70 36.98 -13.48
N THR A 490 -30.54 37.31 -14.09
CA THR A 490 -30.04 36.62 -15.30
C THR A 490 -29.09 35.48 -14.94
N GLU A 491 -29.61 34.35 -14.45
CA GLU A 491 -28.83 33.12 -14.28
C GLU A 491 -28.60 32.41 -15.62
N SER A 492 -27.36 32.44 -16.10
CA SER A 492 -26.90 31.66 -17.25
C SER A 492 -25.36 31.54 -17.14
N VAL A 493 -24.78 30.35 -17.37
CA VAL A 493 -23.33 30.02 -17.28
C VAL A 493 -22.43 31.25 -17.51
N THR A 494 -21.51 31.55 -16.58
CA THR A 494 -20.71 32.79 -16.65
C THR A 494 -19.68 32.80 -17.78
N SER A 495 -19.09 31.65 -18.14
CA SER A 495 -18.29 31.44 -19.37
C SER A 495 -17.68 30.02 -19.44
N VAL A 496 -17.84 29.29 -20.56
CA VAL A 496 -16.92 28.21 -21.00
C VAL A 496 -16.36 28.63 -22.37
N ASN A 497 -15.08 29.01 -22.43
CA ASN A 497 -14.47 29.60 -23.63
C ASN A 497 -15.30 30.78 -24.22
N GLY A 498 -15.94 31.59 -23.36
CA GLY A 498 -16.80 32.71 -23.77
C GLY A 498 -18.28 32.37 -23.98
N HIS A 499 -18.68 31.10 -23.96
CA HIS A 499 -20.08 30.69 -24.07
C HIS A 499 -20.81 30.79 -22.72
N LYS A 500 -22.00 31.37 -22.73
CA LYS A 500 -22.84 31.62 -21.54
C LYS A 500 -24.23 30.98 -21.68
N GLY A 501 -24.90 30.67 -20.58
CA GLY A 501 -26.21 30.01 -20.55
C GLY A 501 -26.20 28.50 -20.79
N ALA A 502 -27.23 27.95 -21.44
CA ALA A 502 -27.29 26.53 -21.79
C ALA A 502 -26.28 26.22 -22.91
N VAL A 503 -25.07 25.77 -22.55
CA VAL A 503 -23.95 25.58 -23.50
C VAL A 503 -23.94 24.18 -24.10
N THR A 504 -23.98 24.08 -25.42
CA THR A 504 -23.62 22.88 -26.19
C THR A 504 -22.16 23.01 -26.64
N LEU A 505 -21.29 22.08 -26.23
CA LEU A 505 -19.86 22.12 -26.53
C LEU A 505 -19.53 21.48 -27.88
N THR A 506 -18.63 22.12 -28.62
CA THR A 506 -18.03 21.65 -29.87
C THR A 506 -16.56 21.27 -29.66
N LYS A 507 -15.91 20.65 -30.66
CA LYS A 507 -14.48 20.27 -30.58
C LYS A 507 -13.54 21.44 -30.28
N SER A 508 -13.94 22.67 -30.64
CA SER A 508 -13.18 23.86 -30.32
C SER A 508 -13.26 24.30 -28.87
N ASP A 509 -14.36 23.98 -28.19
CA ASP A 509 -14.61 24.45 -26.82
C ASP A 509 -13.80 23.68 -25.78
N VAL A 510 -13.18 22.57 -26.19
CA VAL A 510 -12.33 21.71 -25.34
C VAL A 510 -10.87 21.62 -25.83
N GLY A 511 -10.44 22.55 -26.69
CA GLY A 511 -9.06 22.62 -27.16
C GLY A 511 -8.64 21.47 -28.11
N LEU A 512 -9.61 20.75 -28.69
CA LEU A 512 -9.38 19.64 -29.62
C LEU A 512 -9.48 20.06 -31.09
N SER A 513 -9.56 21.36 -31.40
CA SER A 513 -9.59 21.90 -32.79
C SER A 513 -8.40 21.44 -33.63
N ASN A 514 -7.27 21.21 -32.98
CA ASN A 514 -6.01 20.85 -33.63
C ASN A 514 -5.77 19.33 -33.68
N VAL A 515 -6.78 18.50 -33.34
CA VAL A 515 -6.72 17.04 -33.43
C VAL A 515 -7.48 16.57 -34.69
N PRO A 516 -6.79 16.46 -35.84
CA PRO A 516 -7.42 15.99 -37.08
C PRO A 516 -7.83 14.51 -36.99
N ASN A 517 -9.10 14.21 -37.33
CA ASN A 517 -9.67 12.86 -37.37
C ASN A 517 -9.57 12.26 -38.79
N TYR A 518 -8.34 12.11 -39.29
CA TYR A 518 -8.07 11.60 -40.62
C TYR A 518 -7.96 10.06 -40.63
N ALA A 519 -8.46 9.43 -41.69
CA ALA A 519 -8.29 7.99 -41.92
C ALA A 519 -6.81 7.64 -42.22
N PHE A 520 -6.38 6.40 -41.99
CA PHE A 520 -5.00 5.96 -42.26
C PHE A 520 -4.87 5.25 -43.62
N THR A 521 -3.67 5.22 -44.19
CA THR A 521 -3.34 4.45 -45.40
C THR A 521 -2.02 3.71 -45.25
N ALA A 522 -1.97 2.48 -45.77
CA ALA A 522 -0.75 1.67 -45.86
C ALA A 522 -0.10 1.73 -47.25
N GLU A 523 -0.74 2.41 -48.20
CA GLU A 523 -0.25 2.57 -49.57
C GLU A 523 0.83 3.66 -49.64
N VAL A 524 1.93 3.38 -50.35
CA VAL A 524 3.06 4.31 -50.55
C VAL A 524 2.79 5.38 -51.61
N ASN A 525 1.71 5.24 -52.36
CA ASN A 525 1.33 6.08 -53.49
C ASN A 525 -0.11 6.62 -53.37
N ASP A 526 -0.70 6.63 -52.17
CA ASP A 526 -2.02 7.24 -51.94
C ASP A 526 -1.95 8.76 -52.24
N ALA A 527 -2.81 9.23 -53.14
CA ALA A 527 -2.84 10.64 -53.55
C ALA A 527 -3.49 11.58 -52.51
N SER A 528 -4.08 11.03 -51.45
CA SER A 528 -4.80 11.79 -50.42
C SER A 528 -3.87 12.60 -49.52
N THR A 529 -4.12 13.91 -49.41
CA THR A 529 -3.40 14.83 -48.50
C THR A 529 -4.01 14.92 -47.10
N VAL A 530 -5.12 14.22 -46.85
CA VAL A 530 -5.89 14.21 -45.58
C VAL A 530 -5.97 12.82 -44.95
N LYS A 531 -4.95 11.99 -45.15
CA LYS A 531 -4.79 10.68 -44.49
C LYS A 531 -3.44 10.59 -43.81
N PHE A 532 -3.34 9.86 -42.70
CA PHE A 532 -2.06 9.57 -42.06
C PHE A 532 -1.40 8.34 -42.69
N ALA A 533 -0.09 8.41 -42.99
CA ALA A 533 0.68 7.27 -43.48
C ALA A 533 1.06 6.30 -42.36
N ALA A 534 0.83 5.00 -42.54
CA ALA A 534 1.31 3.97 -41.63
C ALA A 534 2.85 3.86 -41.66
N ALA A 535 3.50 3.47 -40.56
CA ALA A 535 4.95 3.27 -40.52
C ALA A 535 5.44 2.27 -41.58
N GLY A 536 4.64 1.23 -41.89
CA GLY A 536 4.90 0.31 -42.99
C GLY A 536 4.97 0.97 -44.38
N ALA A 537 4.14 1.98 -44.66
CA ALA A 537 4.20 2.73 -45.92
C ALA A 537 5.49 3.57 -46.01
N VAL A 538 5.88 4.23 -44.90
CA VAL A 538 7.15 4.97 -44.84
C VAL A 538 8.35 4.05 -45.01
N LYS A 539 8.31 2.85 -44.41
CA LYS A 539 9.36 1.83 -44.61
C LYS A 539 9.41 1.33 -46.05
N GLN A 540 8.27 1.05 -46.69
CA GLN A 540 8.24 0.59 -48.08
C GLN A 540 8.81 1.66 -49.04
N ALA A 541 8.50 2.95 -48.81
CA ALA A 541 9.10 4.05 -49.55
C ALA A 541 10.62 4.16 -49.30
N TYR A 542 11.07 3.98 -48.06
CA TYR A 542 12.48 3.92 -47.70
C TYR A 542 13.21 2.75 -48.38
N ASP A 543 12.63 1.54 -48.35
CA ASP A 543 13.21 0.35 -48.97
C ASP A 543 13.32 0.51 -50.49
N LEU A 544 12.31 1.13 -51.13
CA LEU A 544 12.34 1.45 -52.56
C LEU A 544 13.46 2.45 -52.88
N ALA A 545 13.65 3.49 -52.07
CA ALA A 545 14.76 4.43 -52.22
C ALA A 545 16.13 3.75 -51.98
N ALA A 546 16.22 2.89 -50.97
CA ALA A 546 17.42 2.13 -50.65
C ALA A 546 17.80 1.09 -51.73
N SER A 547 16.83 0.61 -52.52
CA SER A 547 17.05 -0.35 -53.60
C SER A 547 17.75 0.22 -54.85
N LYS A 548 17.88 1.54 -54.97
CA LYS A 548 18.45 2.21 -56.15
C LYS A 548 19.98 2.10 -56.29
N ILE A 549 20.70 1.66 -55.25
CA ILE A 549 22.08 1.13 -55.34
C ILE A 549 22.08 -0.24 -54.68
N THR A 550 22.28 -1.29 -55.48
CA THR A 550 22.33 -2.65 -54.92
C THR A 550 23.69 -2.94 -54.31
N LYS A 551 23.69 -3.73 -53.24
CA LYS A 551 24.91 -4.24 -52.59
C LYS A 551 25.88 -4.88 -53.61
N ALA A 552 25.36 -5.58 -54.63
CA ALA A 552 26.17 -6.16 -55.71
C ALA A 552 26.93 -5.11 -56.55
N GLN A 553 26.37 -3.92 -56.75
CA GLN A 553 27.04 -2.82 -57.45
C GLN A 553 28.08 -2.13 -56.55
N GLY A 554 27.86 -2.08 -55.23
CA GLY A 554 28.86 -1.59 -54.26
C GLY A 554 30.00 -2.58 -54.00
N ASP A 555 29.70 -3.88 -53.99
CA ASP A 555 30.64 -4.99 -53.77
C ASP A 555 31.65 -5.13 -54.94
N SER A 556 31.36 -4.57 -56.12
CA SER A 556 32.32 -4.53 -57.23
C SER A 556 33.40 -3.46 -57.06
N TYR A 557 33.24 -2.51 -56.13
CA TYR A 557 34.19 -1.41 -55.90
C TYR A 557 35.13 -1.64 -54.70
N TYR A 558 34.85 -2.60 -53.80
CA TYR A 558 35.69 -2.95 -52.63
C TYR A 558 35.56 -4.43 -52.23
N LEU A 559 36.62 -5.03 -51.65
CA LEU A 559 36.64 -6.42 -51.14
C LEU A 559 35.56 -6.69 -50.08
N GLY A 560 34.75 -7.73 -50.29
CA GLY A 560 33.62 -8.11 -49.43
C GLY A 560 34.04 -8.73 -48.07
N LYS A 561 33.23 -8.48 -47.03
CA LYS A 561 33.44 -8.90 -45.62
C LYS A 561 33.63 -10.41 -45.36
N THR A 562 33.52 -11.27 -46.37
CA THR A 562 33.75 -12.71 -46.27
C THR A 562 35.07 -13.18 -46.90
N ALA A 563 35.89 -12.26 -47.43
CA ALA A 563 37.25 -12.58 -47.85
C ALA A 563 38.19 -12.66 -46.64
N ASN A 564 38.93 -13.77 -46.51
CA ASN A 564 39.94 -13.95 -45.46
C ASN A 564 41.15 -13.02 -45.69
N ALA A 565 41.54 -12.24 -44.68
CA ALA A 565 42.83 -11.60 -44.63
C ALA A 565 43.93 -12.65 -44.42
N VAL A 566 45.08 -12.50 -45.10
CA VAL A 566 46.20 -13.47 -45.13
C VAL A 566 46.80 -13.76 -43.73
N SER A 567 46.39 -13.06 -42.66
CA SER A 567 46.98 -13.17 -41.32
C SER A 567 46.34 -14.17 -40.33
N ALA A 568 45.27 -14.91 -40.68
CA ALA A 568 44.56 -15.79 -39.72
C ALA A 568 44.91 -17.30 -39.77
N SER A 569 45.98 -17.72 -40.45
CA SER A 569 46.28 -19.15 -40.70
C SER A 569 46.79 -19.99 -39.51
N LYS A 570 46.83 -19.45 -38.27
CA LYS A 570 47.45 -20.13 -37.10
C LYS A 570 46.49 -20.89 -36.16
N TRP A 571 45.18 -20.85 -36.41
CA TRP A 571 44.16 -21.56 -35.63
C TRP A 571 43.57 -22.78 -36.33
N ALA A 572 43.99 -23.09 -37.57
CA ALA A 572 43.54 -24.26 -38.33
C ALA A 572 44.07 -25.63 -37.80
N THR A 573 44.78 -25.66 -36.67
CA THR A 573 45.32 -26.90 -36.08
C THR A 573 44.85 -27.01 -34.62
N SER A 574 44.09 -28.06 -34.30
CA SER A 574 43.47 -28.28 -32.98
C SER A 574 44.49 -28.34 -31.84
N ARG A 575 44.18 -27.72 -30.69
CA ARG A 575 45.02 -27.69 -29.48
C ARG A 575 44.23 -28.20 -28.27
N THR A 576 44.88 -28.94 -27.37
CA THR A 576 44.24 -29.58 -26.20
C THR A 576 44.50 -28.80 -24.91
N LEU A 577 43.44 -28.53 -24.14
CA LEU A 577 43.46 -27.88 -22.84
C LEU A 577 43.19 -28.91 -21.73
N THR A 578 44.05 -28.97 -20.71
CA THR A 578 44.01 -29.99 -19.63
C THR A 578 44.02 -29.32 -18.25
N LEU A 579 43.24 -29.85 -17.31
CA LEU A 579 43.20 -29.46 -15.89
C LEU A 579 43.79 -30.59 -15.01
N THR A 580 44.62 -30.25 -14.02
CA THR A 580 45.24 -31.19 -13.07
C THR A 580 45.13 -30.68 -11.63
N GLY A 581 45.06 -31.59 -10.66
CA GLY A 581 44.84 -31.31 -9.23
C GLY A 581 43.62 -32.06 -8.71
N ASP A 582 42.98 -31.57 -7.65
CA ASP A 582 41.87 -32.25 -6.96
C ASP A 582 40.56 -32.33 -7.79
N ALA A 583 40.55 -31.75 -9.00
CA ALA A 583 39.56 -32.00 -10.04
C ALA A 583 40.27 -32.19 -11.39
N ALA A 584 39.92 -33.23 -12.15
CA ALA A 584 40.61 -33.61 -13.40
C ALA A 584 39.66 -33.69 -14.62
N GLY A 585 40.15 -33.21 -15.79
CA GLY A 585 39.49 -33.27 -17.10
C GLY A 585 40.30 -32.61 -18.24
N SER A 586 40.08 -32.98 -19.51
CA SER A 586 40.68 -32.32 -20.69
C SER A 586 39.79 -32.32 -21.94
N VAL A 587 39.98 -31.34 -22.86
CA VAL A 587 39.24 -31.23 -24.14
C VAL A 587 40.07 -30.51 -25.23
N SER A 588 39.80 -30.79 -26.52
CA SER A 588 40.52 -30.22 -27.69
C SER A 588 39.65 -29.22 -28.46
N MET A 589 40.24 -28.12 -28.96
CA MET A 589 39.53 -27.07 -29.71
C MET A 589 40.37 -26.48 -30.87
N ASP A 590 39.70 -26.14 -31.98
CA ASP A 590 40.28 -25.55 -33.20
C ASP A 590 39.57 -24.25 -33.65
N GLY A 591 38.62 -23.76 -32.85
CA GLY A 591 37.90 -22.50 -33.11
C GLY A 591 36.80 -22.60 -34.17
N SER A 592 36.47 -23.78 -34.68
CA SER A 592 35.39 -23.98 -35.65
C SER A 592 33.98 -24.01 -35.02
N ALA A 593 33.86 -24.35 -33.72
CA ALA A 593 32.60 -24.38 -32.97
C ALA A 593 32.83 -24.33 -31.42
N ASN A 594 31.74 -24.19 -30.65
CA ASN A 594 31.77 -24.27 -29.18
C ASN A 594 31.97 -25.73 -28.71
N VAL A 595 32.76 -25.95 -27.65
CA VAL A 595 33.05 -27.29 -27.08
C VAL A 595 32.96 -27.26 -25.55
N SER A 596 32.43 -28.33 -24.93
CA SER A 596 32.24 -28.48 -23.47
C SER A 596 33.24 -29.44 -22.83
N LEU A 597 33.75 -29.12 -21.64
CA LEU A 597 34.74 -29.90 -20.88
C LEU A 597 34.10 -30.53 -19.62
N ALA A 598 34.14 -31.86 -19.49
CA ALA A 598 33.66 -32.59 -18.31
C ALA A 598 34.78 -32.81 -17.27
N VAL A 599 34.46 -32.65 -15.97
CA VAL A 599 35.43 -32.69 -14.85
C VAL A 599 34.90 -33.58 -13.71
N THR A 600 35.77 -34.34 -13.05
CA THR A 600 35.45 -35.16 -11.85
C THR A 600 36.32 -34.74 -10.65
N VAL A 601 35.75 -34.74 -9.43
CA VAL A 601 36.41 -34.32 -8.16
C VAL A 601 36.42 -35.49 -7.16
N ASN A 602 37.56 -35.75 -6.48
CA ASN A 602 37.69 -36.83 -5.48
C ASN A 602 37.76 -36.29 -4.03
N ASN A 603 36.86 -36.81 -3.18
CA ASN A 603 36.83 -36.82 -1.70
C ASN A 603 36.33 -35.57 -0.92
N ALA A 604 35.22 -35.75 -0.19
CA ALA A 604 34.84 -35.02 1.01
C ALA A 604 34.21 -35.99 2.03
N ALA A 605 34.78 -36.11 3.23
CA ALA A 605 34.27 -36.96 4.31
C ALA A 605 34.31 -36.23 5.66
N THR A 606 33.16 -36.12 6.35
CA THR A 606 33.04 -36.13 7.82
C THR A 606 31.62 -36.56 8.30
N GLY A 607 31.54 -37.80 8.81
CA GLY A 607 30.85 -38.33 10.04
C GLY A 607 29.33 -38.23 10.30
N ASP A 608 28.60 -39.37 10.44
CA ASP A 608 27.17 -39.41 10.89
C ASP A 608 26.62 -40.77 11.48
N LYS A 609 27.17 -41.39 12.55
CA LYS A 609 26.41 -42.46 13.29
C LYS A 609 26.92 -42.83 14.69
N TRP A 610 26.00 -42.99 15.68
CA TRP A 610 26.25 -43.67 16.96
C TRP A 610 26.08 -45.19 16.83
N THR A 611 26.99 -45.98 17.40
CA THR A 611 27.00 -47.45 17.20
C THR A 611 25.89 -48.19 17.95
N THR A 612 25.30 -47.60 19.00
CA THR A 612 24.17 -48.18 19.77
C THR A 612 23.10 -47.11 20.02
N ALA A 613 21.87 -47.37 19.56
CA ALA A 613 20.72 -46.47 19.68
C ALA A 613 20.23 -46.33 21.13
N ARG A 614 19.72 -45.14 21.51
CA ARG A 614 19.11 -44.87 22.83
C ARG A 614 17.66 -44.41 22.70
N THR A 615 16.80 -44.79 23.65
CA THR A 615 15.36 -44.48 23.66
C THR A 615 15.03 -43.36 24.66
N LEU A 616 14.30 -42.34 24.20
CA LEU A 616 13.78 -41.22 24.98
C LEU A 616 12.25 -41.35 25.14
N THR A 617 11.73 -41.17 26.36
CA THR A 617 10.30 -41.35 26.70
C THR A 617 9.77 -40.13 27.48
N LEU A 618 8.54 -39.68 27.17
CA LEU A 618 7.79 -38.61 27.84
C LEU A 618 6.62 -39.19 28.66
N THR A 619 6.34 -38.64 29.84
CA THR A 619 5.23 -39.02 30.74
C THR A 619 4.41 -37.80 31.19
N GLY A 620 3.14 -38.00 31.59
CA GLY A 620 2.20 -36.93 31.98
C GLY A 620 1.07 -36.70 30.96
N ASP A 621 0.52 -35.49 30.89
CA ASP A 621 -0.60 -35.14 29.98
C ASP A 621 -0.24 -35.16 28.49
N VAL A 622 1.06 -35.24 28.18
CA VAL A 622 1.60 -35.58 26.86
C VAL A 622 2.47 -36.82 27.00
N THR A 623 2.17 -37.87 26.24
CA THR A 623 2.92 -39.15 26.30
C THR A 623 3.48 -39.57 24.93
N GLY A 624 4.67 -40.18 24.90
CA GLY A 624 5.31 -40.71 23.67
C GLY A 624 6.76 -41.18 23.91
N SER A 625 7.32 -42.03 23.03
CA SER A 625 8.74 -42.43 23.07
C SER A 625 9.34 -42.71 21.69
N VAL A 626 10.66 -42.57 21.53
CA VAL A 626 11.39 -42.82 20.27
C VAL A 626 12.84 -43.22 20.53
N SER A 627 13.41 -44.06 19.66
CA SER A 627 14.81 -44.51 19.72
C SER A 627 15.64 -43.90 18.58
N MET A 628 16.85 -43.41 18.87
CA MET A 628 17.70 -42.72 17.89
C MET A 628 19.21 -43.02 18.03
N ASP A 629 19.92 -43.01 16.90
CA ASP A 629 21.37 -43.28 16.79
C ASP A 629 22.12 -42.27 15.88
N GLY A 630 21.48 -41.17 15.50
CA GLY A 630 22.09 -40.11 14.69
C GLY A 630 22.26 -40.44 13.19
N SER A 631 21.86 -41.61 12.71
CA SER A 631 21.99 -41.96 11.28
C SER A 631 20.95 -41.31 10.36
N LYS A 632 19.87 -40.78 10.93
CA LYS A 632 18.81 -40.03 10.25
C LYS A 632 17.93 -39.32 11.28
N ASN A 633 17.15 -38.33 10.84
CA ASN A 633 16.13 -37.70 11.67
C ASN A 633 15.07 -38.72 12.12
N VAL A 634 14.61 -38.62 13.38
CA VAL A 634 13.59 -39.51 13.96
C VAL A 634 12.46 -38.68 14.55
N SER A 635 11.22 -39.12 14.37
CA SER A 635 10.02 -38.41 14.84
C SER A 635 9.38 -39.19 15.99
N MET A 636 9.13 -38.51 17.12
CA MET A 636 8.37 -39.06 18.23
C MET A 636 6.92 -38.64 18.11
N THR A 637 6.00 -39.61 18.04
CA THR A 637 4.56 -39.31 18.08
C THR A 637 4.15 -39.10 19.54
N ALA A 638 3.59 -37.93 19.84
CA ALA A 638 3.11 -37.57 21.16
C ALA A 638 1.57 -37.44 21.14
N THR A 639 0.89 -38.01 22.12
CA THR A 639 -0.57 -37.94 22.23
C THR A 639 -0.98 -37.06 23.40
N VAL A 640 -1.92 -36.16 23.16
CA VAL A 640 -2.60 -35.35 24.19
C VAL A 640 -4.02 -35.89 24.34
N ALA A 641 -4.44 -36.21 25.56
CA ALA A 641 -5.78 -36.77 25.81
C ALA A 641 -6.88 -35.73 25.56
N ASN A 642 -8.05 -36.20 25.07
CA ASN A 642 -9.19 -35.31 24.83
C ASN A 642 -9.73 -34.74 26.14
N ASP A 643 -10.12 -33.46 26.14
CA ASP A 643 -10.70 -32.72 27.28
C ASP A 643 -9.83 -32.63 28.54
N SER A 644 -8.52 -32.82 28.43
CA SER A 644 -7.60 -32.80 29.59
C SER A 644 -7.21 -31.40 30.08
N HIS A 645 -7.70 -30.32 29.45
CA HIS A 645 -7.45 -28.93 29.85
C HIS A 645 -8.53 -27.95 29.33
N THR A 646 -8.51 -26.69 29.81
CA THR A 646 -9.51 -25.63 29.50
C THR A 646 -8.96 -24.50 28.62
N HIS A 647 -9.79 -23.89 27.76
CA HIS A 647 -9.42 -22.77 26.86
C HIS A 647 -10.20 -21.46 27.14
N VAL A 648 -9.61 -20.31 26.81
CA VAL A 648 -10.21 -18.95 26.85
C VAL A 648 -10.06 -18.30 25.46
N LEU A 649 -11.05 -17.51 25.02
CA LEU A 649 -11.21 -17.01 23.63
C LEU A 649 -9.95 -16.38 23.02
N ASP A 650 -9.17 -15.62 23.80
CA ASP A 650 -7.95 -14.96 23.32
C ASP A 650 -6.83 -15.93 22.94
N ASN A 651 -6.90 -17.18 23.45
CA ASN A 651 -5.88 -18.21 23.27
C ASN A 651 -6.32 -19.34 22.31
N ILE A 652 -7.50 -19.22 21.69
CA ILE A 652 -8.00 -20.18 20.70
C ILE A 652 -7.62 -19.68 19.30
N SER A 653 -6.44 -20.06 18.83
CA SER A 653 -5.89 -19.70 17.52
C SER A 653 -6.65 -20.33 16.33
N ASP A 654 -7.48 -21.35 16.60
CA ASP A 654 -8.30 -22.06 15.62
C ASP A 654 -9.78 -21.61 15.63
N ILE A 655 -10.10 -20.39 16.09
CA ILE A 655 -11.45 -19.82 15.91
C ILE A 655 -11.89 -19.88 14.43
N LEU A 656 -10.95 -19.87 13.48
CA LEU A 656 -11.21 -20.11 12.05
C LEU A 656 -11.68 -21.54 11.69
N LYS A 657 -11.43 -22.56 12.51
CA LYS A 657 -12.03 -23.91 12.35
C LYS A 657 -13.45 -24.00 12.91
N HIS A 658 -13.85 -23.07 13.78
CA HIS A 658 -15.23 -22.94 14.29
C HIS A 658 -16.01 -21.75 13.71
N VAL A 659 -15.36 -20.89 12.93
CA VAL A 659 -15.99 -20.11 11.86
C VAL A 659 -15.76 -20.82 10.52
N PRO A 660 -16.53 -21.89 10.23
CA PRO A 660 -16.94 -22.10 8.85
C PRO A 660 -18.38 -22.62 8.67
N ALA A 661 -18.97 -22.24 7.52
CA ALA A 661 -20.10 -22.88 6.80
C ALA A 661 -21.47 -22.18 6.70
N LYS A 662 -21.55 -20.86 6.46
CA LYS A 662 -22.74 -20.27 5.80
C LYS A 662 -22.54 -19.77 4.38
N VAL A 663 -21.37 -19.98 3.76
CA VAL A 663 -21.28 -19.88 2.30
C VAL A 663 -22.02 -21.07 1.71
N LYS A 664 -23.28 -20.87 1.33
CA LYS A 664 -24.14 -21.93 0.80
C LYS A 664 -23.76 -22.25 -0.64
N ASP A 665 -23.62 -23.53 -0.95
CA ASP A 665 -23.42 -24.01 -2.32
C ASP A 665 -24.71 -23.87 -3.13
N LEU A 666 -24.65 -23.12 -4.22
CA LEU A 666 -25.81 -22.88 -5.07
C LEU A 666 -26.17 -24.10 -5.91
N ASN A 667 -25.22 -24.96 -6.29
CA ASN A 667 -25.47 -26.15 -7.11
C ASN A 667 -26.40 -25.81 -8.31
N ALA A 668 -27.55 -26.47 -8.43
CA ALA A 668 -28.52 -26.24 -9.50
C ALA A 668 -29.55 -25.12 -9.23
N THR A 669 -29.37 -24.31 -8.18
CA THR A 669 -30.28 -23.24 -7.78
C THR A 669 -30.41 -22.17 -8.87
N ASP A 670 -31.63 -21.76 -9.15
CA ASP A 670 -31.92 -20.58 -9.96
C ASP A 670 -31.80 -19.32 -9.09
N LEU A 671 -30.99 -18.35 -9.51
CA LEU A 671 -30.73 -17.14 -8.72
C LEU A 671 -31.99 -16.29 -8.47
N ASN A 672 -33.03 -16.43 -9.29
CA ASN A 672 -34.29 -15.71 -9.12
C ASN A 672 -35.13 -16.23 -7.94
N THR A 673 -34.83 -17.43 -7.40
CA THR A 673 -35.53 -17.94 -6.20
C THR A 673 -35.00 -17.29 -4.91
N LEU A 674 -33.84 -16.63 -4.97
CA LEU A 674 -33.24 -15.88 -3.85
C LEU A 674 -33.75 -14.42 -3.85
N ASN A 675 -35.06 -14.24 -3.72
CA ASN A 675 -35.79 -12.99 -3.98
C ASN A 675 -36.36 -12.28 -2.74
N SER A 676 -35.93 -12.66 -1.53
CA SER A 676 -36.49 -12.18 -0.26
C SER A 676 -35.38 -11.96 0.77
N THR A 677 -35.62 -11.08 1.74
CA THR A 677 -34.65 -10.70 2.78
C THR A 677 -34.21 -11.88 3.65
N VAL A 678 -35.03 -12.93 3.77
CA VAL A 678 -34.67 -14.21 4.41
C VAL A 678 -33.54 -14.95 3.72
N HIS A 679 -33.26 -14.62 2.45
CA HIS A 679 -32.17 -15.19 1.66
C HIS A 679 -30.88 -14.37 1.74
N ALA A 680 -30.83 -13.28 2.53
CA ALA A 680 -29.62 -12.50 2.71
C ALA A 680 -28.46 -13.37 3.25
N GLY A 681 -27.28 -13.25 2.65
CA GLY A 681 -26.10 -14.05 3.02
C GLY A 681 -25.10 -14.25 1.89
N PHE A 682 -24.03 -14.98 2.22
CA PHE A 682 -22.96 -15.36 1.30
C PHE A 682 -23.23 -16.73 0.66
N TYR A 683 -23.00 -16.84 -0.63
CA TYR A 683 -23.19 -18.05 -1.41
C TYR A 683 -22.01 -18.26 -2.35
N ARG A 684 -21.76 -19.49 -2.76
CA ARG A 684 -20.81 -19.80 -3.83
C ARG A 684 -21.42 -20.74 -4.85
N GLN A 685 -21.07 -20.52 -6.10
CA GLN A 685 -21.27 -21.47 -7.18
C GLN A 685 -19.94 -22.19 -7.42
N THR A 686 -19.96 -23.51 -7.31
CA THR A 686 -18.77 -24.36 -7.35
C THR A 686 -18.43 -24.85 -8.75
N ALA A 687 -19.36 -24.78 -9.71
CA ALA A 687 -19.15 -25.30 -11.07
C ALA A 687 -19.67 -24.36 -12.16
N ASN A 688 -18.87 -24.15 -13.22
CA ASN A 688 -19.26 -23.36 -14.40
C ASN A 688 -20.50 -23.96 -15.09
N ALA A 689 -20.58 -25.30 -15.19
CA ALA A 689 -21.76 -25.98 -15.76
C ALA A 689 -23.06 -25.67 -15.01
N SER A 690 -22.95 -25.28 -13.74
CA SER A 690 -24.09 -24.94 -12.90
C SER A 690 -24.44 -23.44 -12.90
N ALA A 691 -23.48 -22.57 -13.19
CA ALA A 691 -23.68 -21.16 -13.51
C ALA A 691 -24.17 -21.05 -14.96
N SER A 692 -25.47 -21.03 -15.21
CA SER A 692 -26.01 -20.93 -16.57
C SER A 692 -26.98 -19.77 -16.72
N LEU A 693 -27.08 -19.23 -17.94
CA LEU A 693 -28.06 -18.18 -18.25
C LEU A 693 -29.50 -18.66 -18.00
N ALA A 694 -29.77 -19.95 -18.22
CA ALA A 694 -31.07 -20.57 -17.92
C ALA A 694 -31.43 -20.56 -16.42
N ARG A 695 -30.43 -20.42 -15.53
CA ARG A 695 -30.60 -20.27 -14.07
C ARG A 695 -30.37 -18.83 -13.60
N ASN A 696 -30.49 -17.88 -14.53
CA ASN A 696 -30.41 -16.43 -14.29
C ASN A 696 -29.05 -15.92 -13.77
N TYR A 697 -27.97 -16.64 -14.08
CA TYR A 697 -26.62 -16.12 -13.88
C TYR A 697 -26.30 -15.03 -14.94
N PRO A 698 -25.46 -14.02 -14.61
CA PRO A 698 -25.04 -13.02 -15.59
C PRO A 698 -24.14 -13.61 -16.68
N VAL A 699 -23.43 -14.71 -16.38
CA VAL A 699 -22.43 -15.34 -17.25
C VAL A 699 -22.31 -16.83 -16.92
N ALA A 700 -21.82 -17.62 -17.87
CA ALA A 700 -21.63 -19.06 -17.71
C ALA A 700 -20.35 -19.46 -16.94
N SER A 701 -20.09 -18.79 -15.82
CA SER A 701 -18.87 -18.97 -15.00
C SER A 701 -19.22 -18.98 -13.52
N ALA A 702 -18.56 -19.86 -12.75
CA ALA A 702 -18.66 -19.98 -11.30
C ALA A 702 -18.13 -18.74 -10.56
N GLY A 703 -18.44 -18.64 -9.27
CA GLY A 703 -18.17 -17.42 -8.53
C GLY A 703 -18.92 -17.33 -7.21
N SER A 704 -18.78 -16.19 -6.55
CA SER A 704 -19.40 -15.87 -5.27
C SER A 704 -20.61 -14.99 -5.47
N LEU A 705 -21.68 -15.25 -4.73
CA LEU A 705 -22.89 -14.43 -4.73
C LEU A 705 -23.10 -13.86 -3.31
N LEU A 706 -23.33 -12.55 -3.24
CA LEU A 706 -23.82 -11.86 -2.05
C LEU A 706 -25.26 -11.42 -2.30
N VAL A 707 -26.17 -11.81 -1.40
CA VAL A 707 -27.56 -11.35 -1.38
C VAL A 707 -27.73 -10.40 -0.20
N MET A 708 -28.17 -9.17 -0.47
CA MET A 708 -28.33 -8.09 0.51
C MET A 708 -29.79 -7.67 0.62
N SER A 709 -30.28 -7.43 1.84
CA SER A 709 -31.59 -6.83 2.07
C SER A 709 -31.62 -5.36 1.64
N SER A 710 -32.70 -4.91 0.99
CA SER A 710 -32.87 -3.53 0.50
C SER A 710 -34.32 -3.05 0.66
N ALA A 711 -34.57 -1.73 0.53
CA ALA A 711 -35.84 -1.07 0.84
C ALA A 711 -37.08 -1.55 0.04
N GLY A 712 -36.89 -2.36 -1.01
CA GLY A 712 -37.96 -2.93 -1.84
C GLY A 712 -37.78 -4.42 -2.20
N GLY A 713 -36.93 -5.15 -1.49
CA GLY A 713 -36.61 -6.55 -1.77
C GLY A 713 -35.15 -6.90 -1.47
N VAL A 714 -34.45 -7.45 -2.46
CA VAL A 714 -33.03 -7.81 -2.35
C VAL A 714 -32.21 -7.24 -3.49
N VAL A 715 -30.92 -7.00 -3.21
CA VAL A 715 -29.89 -6.72 -4.20
C VAL A 715 -28.95 -7.91 -4.26
N GLN A 716 -28.57 -8.31 -5.47
CA GLN A 716 -27.62 -9.38 -5.71
C GLN A 716 -26.33 -8.82 -6.32
N MET A 717 -25.20 -9.25 -5.79
CA MET A 717 -23.86 -9.01 -6.32
C MET A 717 -23.18 -10.34 -6.61
N TYR A 718 -22.78 -10.56 -7.87
CA TYR A 718 -22.08 -11.77 -8.31
C TYR A 718 -20.65 -11.45 -8.71
N ILE A 719 -19.69 -12.19 -8.17
CA ILE A 719 -18.25 -12.01 -8.43
C ILE A 719 -17.69 -13.29 -9.03
N ILE A 720 -17.14 -13.24 -10.24
CA ILE A 720 -16.54 -14.42 -10.89
C ILE A 720 -15.22 -14.80 -10.20
N TYR A 721 -15.01 -16.10 -9.94
CA TYR A 721 -13.89 -16.61 -9.14
C TYR A 721 -12.48 -16.30 -9.69
N ASN A 722 -12.31 -16.25 -11.02
CA ASN A 722 -10.99 -16.13 -11.66
C ASN A 722 -10.68 -14.73 -12.22
N THR A 723 -11.71 -13.94 -12.55
CA THR A 723 -11.56 -12.61 -13.15
C THR A 723 -11.87 -11.49 -12.17
N GLY A 724 -12.52 -11.79 -11.04
CA GLY A 724 -12.99 -10.77 -10.09
C GLY A 724 -14.12 -9.89 -10.64
N ALA A 725 -14.60 -10.17 -11.86
CA ALA A 725 -15.66 -9.44 -12.53
C ALA A 725 -16.93 -9.40 -11.67
N VAL A 726 -17.42 -8.18 -11.41
CA VAL A 726 -18.57 -7.92 -10.55
C VAL A 726 -19.80 -7.58 -11.38
N TYR A 727 -20.91 -8.27 -11.10
CA TYR A 727 -22.22 -7.99 -11.66
C TYR A 727 -23.20 -7.65 -10.55
N THR A 728 -24.06 -6.67 -10.76
CA THR A 728 -25.10 -6.28 -9.80
C THR A 728 -26.48 -6.25 -10.45
N ARG A 729 -27.51 -6.60 -9.69
CA ARG A 729 -28.91 -6.41 -10.06
C ARG A 729 -29.78 -6.20 -8.82
N GLY A 730 -30.91 -5.54 -9.00
CA GLY A 730 -31.89 -5.33 -7.93
C GLY A 730 -33.24 -5.94 -8.27
N LEU A 731 -34.00 -6.31 -7.23
CA LEU A 731 -35.40 -6.67 -7.31
C LEU A 731 -36.27 -5.48 -6.87
N TYR A 732 -37.22 -5.06 -7.69
CA TYR A 732 -38.19 -4.02 -7.36
C TYR A 732 -39.57 -4.41 -7.89
N ASN A 733 -40.61 -4.36 -7.04
CA ASN A 733 -41.97 -4.76 -7.38
C ASN A 733 -42.07 -6.16 -8.05
N ASN A 734 -41.35 -7.15 -7.50
CA ASN A 734 -41.22 -8.51 -8.04
C ASN A 734 -40.64 -8.63 -9.46
N ALA A 735 -40.07 -7.55 -10.02
CA ALA A 735 -39.36 -7.54 -11.29
C ALA A 735 -37.85 -7.40 -11.08
N TRP A 736 -37.07 -8.29 -11.70
CA TRP A 736 -35.61 -8.21 -11.69
C TRP A 736 -35.12 -7.19 -12.72
N SER A 737 -34.19 -6.31 -12.33
CA SER A 737 -33.42 -5.56 -13.31
C SER A 737 -32.49 -6.49 -14.09
N SER A 738 -32.12 -6.09 -15.31
CA SER A 738 -30.98 -6.70 -16.00
C SER A 738 -29.73 -6.65 -15.13
N TRP A 739 -28.85 -7.65 -15.27
CA TRP A 739 -27.53 -7.62 -14.67
C TRP A 739 -26.70 -6.47 -15.26
N ARG A 740 -26.04 -5.70 -14.39
CA ARG A 740 -25.10 -4.64 -14.77
C ARG A 740 -23.68 -5.05 -14.40
N TYR A 741 -22.78 -4.96 -15.36
CA TYR A 741 -21.35 -5.21 -15.18
C TYR A 741 -20.67 -3.96 -14.62
N SER A 742 -19.80 -4.13 -13.62
CA SER A 742 -19.01 -3.04 -13.04
C SER A 742 -17.59 -3.04 -13.60
N TYR A 743 -17.12 -1.88 -14.05
CA TYR A 743 -15.74 -1.71 -14.50
C TYR A 743 -14.80 -1.40 -13.33
N ASP A 744 -13.57 -1.94 -13.39
CA ASP A 744 -12.52 -1.73 -12.39
C ASP A 744 -11.11 -1.67 -13.04
N SER A 745 -10.05 -1.65 -12.23
CA SER A 745 -8.66 -1.56 -12.71
C SER A 745 -8.18 -2.79 -13.49
N GLY A 746 -8.76 -3.98 -13.26
CA GLY A 746 -8.53 -5.22 -14.01
C GLY A 746 -9.57 -5.49 -15.10
N ASN A 747 -10.80 -4.99 -14.92
CA ASN A 747 -11.96 -5.14 -15.80
C ASN A 747 -12.30 -3.77 -16.43
N LYS A 748 -11.41 -3.25 -17.28
CA LYS A 748 -11.56 -1.92 -17.89
C LYS A 748 -12.60 -1.93 -19.03
N PRO A 749 -13.26 -0.79 -19.32
CA PRO A 749 -14.09 -0.66 -20.52
C PRO A 749 -13.30 -1.00 -21.79
N THR A 750 -13.91 -1.79 -22.68
CA THR A 750 -13.37 -2.06 -24.01
C THR A 750 -13.63 -0.89 -24.95
N LYS A 751 -12.94 -0.83 -26.10
CA LYS A 751 -13.20 0.20 -27.12
C LYS A 751 -14.67 0.25 -27.56
N ALA A 752 -15.36 -0.90 -27.56
CA ALA A 752 -16.78 -0.98 -27.90
C ALA A 752 -17.64 -0.31 -26.81
N ASP A 753 -17.30 -0.50 -25.54
CA ASP A 753 -18.04 0.03 -24.38
C ASP A 753 -17.99 1.56 -24.28
N VAL A 754 -16.96 2.18 -24.89
CA VAL A 754 -16.78 3.65 -24.93
C VAL A 754 -16.99 4.25 -26.32
N GLY A 755 -17.55 3.49 -27.27
CA GLY A 755 -17.84 4.00 -28.62
C GLY A 755 -16.62 4.35 -29.46
N LEU A 756 -15.43 3.81 -29.14
CA LEU A 756 -14.15 4.06 -29.82
C LEU A 756 -13.77 2.96 -30.84
N SER A 757 -14.75 2.21 -31.35
CA SER A 757 -14.53 1.07 -32.27
C SER A 757 -13.80 1.43 -33.57
N ALA A 758 -13.73 2.72 -33.94
CA ALA A 758 -13.03 3.22 -35.12
C ALA A 758 -11.62 3.76 -34.84
N VAL A 759 -11.15 3.81 -33.58
CA VAL A 759 -9.88 4.45 -33.20
C VAL A 759 -8.80 3.41 -32.87
N ASN A 760 -7.71 3.40 -33.65
CA ASN A 760 -6.56 2.53 -33.43
C ASN A 760 -5.52 3.22 -32.50
N ASN A 761 -5.35 2.67 -31.30
CA ASN A 761 -4.35 3.12 -30.31
C ASN A 761 -2.97 2.50 -30.62
N TRP A 762 -2.37 2.92 -31.73
CA TRP A 762 -1.09 2.41 -32.20
C TRP A 762 0.07 3.26 -31.69
N GLY A 763 1.19 2.63 -31.34
CA GLY A 763 2.39 3.34 -30.89
C GLY A 763 2.99 4.19 -32.02
N ALA A 764 3.72 5.25 -31.68
CA ALA A 764 4.43 6.07 -32.68
C ALA A 764 5.91 5.67 -32.76
N THR A 765 6.52 5.82 -33.94
CA THR A 765 7.94 5.53 -34.18
C THR A 765 8.58 6.58 -35.05
N SER A 766 9.79 7.00 -34.67
CA SER A 766 10.67 7.85 -35.49
C SER A 766 11.67 7.02 -36.29
N SER A 767 11.63 5.68 -36.18
CA SER A 767 12.53 4.80 -36.91
C SER A 767 12.06 4.65 -38.36
N VAL A 768 12.97 4.89 -39.30
CA VAL A 768 12.72 4.75 -40.74
C VAL A 768 12.79 3.30 -41.24
N SER A 769 13.20 2.37 -40.37
CA SER A 769 13.32 0.94 -40.69
C SER A 769 12.29 0.06 -39.96
N ASP A 770 11.35 0.66 -39.21
CA ASP A 770 10.29 -0.06 -38.49
C ASP A 770 9.25 -0.60 -39.47
N SER A 771 9.08 -1.93 -39.52
CA SER A 771 8.19 -2.63 -40.45
C SER A 771 6.75 -2.74 -40.00
N SER A 772 6.41 -2.16 -38.84
CA SER A 772 5.08 -2.23 -38.25
C SER A 772 4.01 -1.56 -39.13
N THR A 773 2.97 -2.31 -39.46
CA THR A 773 1.75 -1.79 -40.11
C THR A 773 0.75 -1.20 -39.10
N SER A 774 1.06 -1.30 -37.80
CA SER A 774 0.22 -0.88 -36.68
C SER A 774 0.98 0.07 -35.73
N LYS A 775 1.80 0.96 -36.30
CA LYS A 775 2.45 2.10 -35.63
C LYS A 775 2.34 3.36 -36.49
N TYR A 776 2.25 4.52 -35.84
CA TYR A 776 2.28 5.82 -36.51
C TYR A 776 3.72 6.25 -36.79
N ALA A 777 4.01 6.73 -38.00
CA ALA A 777 5.29 7.39 -38.28
C ALA A 777 5.25 8.82 -37.73
N THR A 778 6.24 9.20 -36.92
CA THR A 778 6.36 10.59 -36.46
C THR A 778 6.89 11.48 -37.57
N ALA A 779 6.63 12.79 -37.48
CA ALA A 779 7.23 13.78 -38.39
C ALA A 779 8.77 13.67 -38.42
N ALA A 780 9.39 13.29 -37.30
CA ALA A 780 10.83 13.04 -37.21
C ALA A 780 11.27 11.82 -38.04
N GLY A 781 10.50 10.72 -38.03
CA GLY A 781 10.75 9.56 -38.88
C GLY A 781 10.62 9.90 -40.36
N VAL A 782 9.56 10.62 -40.74
CA VAL A 782 9.35 11.07 -42.12
C VAL A 782 10.49 12.00 -42.59
N LYS A 783 10.89 12.97 -41.77
CA LYS A 783 12.02 13.87 -42.06
C LYS A 783 13.35 13.12 -42.18
N THR A 784 13.59 12.15 -41.31
CA THR A 784 14.82 11.34 -41.35
C THR A 784 14.89 10.49 -42.63
N ALA A 785 13.76 9.94 -43.09
CA ALA A 785 13.70 9.19 -44.35
C ALA A 785 14.00 10.10 -45.54
N TYR A 786 13.41 11.30 -45.55
CA TYR A 786 13.68 12.33 -46.56
C TYR A 786 15.16 12.72 -46.61
N ASP A 787 15.78 13.05 -45.48
CA ASP A 787 17.18 13.49 -45.41
C ASP A 787 18.14 12.40 -45.92
N LYS A 788 17.88 11.13 -45.57
CA LYS A 788 18.69 10.00 -46.06
C LYS A 788 18.54 9.76 -47.55
N ALA A 789 17.33 9.96 -48.11
CA ALA A 789 17.12 9.87 -49.55
C ALA A 789 17.90 10.96 -50.30
N VAL A 790 17.92 12.19 -49.78
CA VAL A 790 18.72 13.29 -50.33
C VAL A 790 20.22 12.98 -50.26
N ALA A 791 20.71 12.44 -49.13
CA ALA A 791 22.11 12.06 -48.99
C ALA A 791 22.53 10.96 -49.97
N ALA A 792 21.69 9.96 -50.21
CA ALA A 792 21.94 8.89 -51.17
C ALA A 792 22.04 9.43 -52.62
N LEU A 793 21.16 10.34 -53.00
CA LEU A 793 21.20 11.00 -54.31
C LEU A 793 22.52 11.78 -54.50
N ASN A 794 22.94 12.54 -53.48
CA ASN A 794 24.18 13.31 -53.54
C ASN A 794 25.43 12.39 -53.61
N ALA A 795 25.45 11.29 -52.88
CA ALA A 795 26.55 10.32 -52.93
C ALA A 795 26.69 9.66 -54.32
N ALA A 796 25.57 9.31 -54.96
CA ALA A 796 25.55 8.77 -56.31
C ALA A 796 26.12 9.77 -57.33
N ASN A 797 25.73 11.04 -57.22
CA ASN A 797 26.24 12.12 -58.09
C ASN A 797 27.76 12.33 -57.91
N ASN A 798 28.28 12.27 -56.68
CA ASN A 798 29.71 12.42 -56.41
C ASN A 798 30.54 11.25 -56.96
N ALA A 799 30.07 10.01 -56.80
CA ALA A 799 30.75 8.82 -57.30
C ALA A 799 30.91 8.84 -58.84
N ALA A 800 29.93 9.36 -59.56
CA ALA A 800 30.00 9.55 -61.01
C ALA A 800 31.11 10.52 -61.45
N SER A 801 31.52 11.48 -60.61
CA SER A 801 32.58 12.46 -60.95
C SER A 801 34.01 11.94 -60.76
N VAL A 802 34.22 10.95 -59.89
CA VAL A 802 35.56 10.49 -59.46
C VAL A 802 36.16 9.45 -60.40
N ALA A 803 35.36 8.72 -61.18
CA ALA A 803 35.83 7.70 -62.12
C ALA A 803 36.63 8.25 -63.33
N GLY A 804 36.63 9.58 -63.57
CA GLY A 804 37.22 10.18 -64.77
C GLY A 804 38.72 10.57 -64.72
N HIS A 805 39.45 10.40 -63.61
CA HIS A 805 40.69 11.19 -63.39
C HIS A 805 41.95 10.43 -62.89
N ALA A 806 42.13 9.14 -63.20
CA ALA A 806 43.36 8.39 -62.87
C ALA A 806 44.20 8.05 -64.11
N GLY A 807 45.48 8.47 -64.15
CA GLY A 807 46.48 7.92 -65.08
C GLY A 807 47.83 8.65 -65.14
N GLU A 808 48.62 8.33 -66.17
CA GLU A 808 50.04 8.69 -66.34
C GLU A 808 50.25 9.74 -67.44
N THR A 809 51.10 10.73 -67.15
CA THR A 809 51.42 11.86 -68.03
C THR A 809 52.92 11.85 -68.31
N ALA A 810 53.29 11.87 -69.60
CA ALA A 810 54.69 11.84 -70.05
C ALA A 810 55.02 13.10 -70.86
N MET A 811 56.25 13.61 -70.70
CA MET A 811 56.73 14.84 -71.35
C MET A 811 58.10 14.57 -71.98
N SER A 812 58.25 14.80 -73.28
CA SER A 812 59.53 14.65 -74.02
C SER A 812 59.75 15.82 -74.98
N SER A 813 61.00 16.25 -75.18
CA SER A 813 61.36 17.18 -76.26
C SER A 813 61.40 16.46 -77.62
N ASP A 814 60.88 17.10 -78.67
CA ASP A 814 60.83 16.56 -80.03
C ASP A 814 62.23 16.48 -80.66
N GLY A 815 62.59 15.29 -81.14
CA GLY A 815 63.94 14.91 -81.56
C GLY A 815 64.41 15.48 -82.90
N SER A 816 64.34 16.80 -83.12
CA SER A 816 64.98 17.44 -84.28
C SER A 816 66.11 18.41 -83.86
N ASN A 817 67.34 18.08 -84.24
CA ASN A 817 68.60 18.78 -83.93
C ASN A 817 68.70 20.20 -84.56
N VAL A 818 67.84 21.15 -84.20
CA VAL A 818 67.94 22.54 -84.70
C VAL A 818 68.53 23.47 -83.63
N PRO A 819 69.67 24.16 -83.88
CA PRO A 819 70.32 25.05 -82.91
C PRO A 819 69.49 26.32 -82.66
N ALA A 820 69.24 26.69 -81.39
CA ALA A 820 68.49 27.90 -81.03
C ALA A 820 69.37 29.11 -80.66
N GLY A 821 70.62 29.13 -81.10
CA GLY A 821 71.58 30.21 -80.86
C GLY A 821 72.74 29.82 -79.97
N SER A 822 73.73 30.71 -79.90
CA SER A 822 74.94 30.49 -79.12
C SER A 822 75.30 31.67 -78.23
N VAL A 823 75.66 31.38 -76.97
CA VAL A 823 76.21 32.34 -76.01
C VAL A 823 77.72 32.17 -75.97
N ASN A 824 78.45 33.26 -76.12
CA ASN A 824 79.91 33.25 -76.00
C ASN A 824 80.30 33.60 -74.57
N VAL A 825 81.11 32.75 -73.94
CA VAL A 825 81.79 33.05 -72.67
C VAL A 825 83.29 32.89 -72.92
N GLY A 826 83.98 34.03 -73.07
CA GLY A 826 85.36 34.05 -73.57
C GLY A 826 85.47 33.52 -75.00
N HIS A 827 86.53 32.78 -75.31
CA HIS A 827 86.79 32.20 -76.65
C HIS A 827 86.00 30.90 -76.93
N VAL A 828 84.93 30.61 -76.18
CA VAL A 828 84.11 29.40 -76.35
C VAL A 828 82.65 29.78 -76.63
N SER A 829 82.15 29.32 -77.78
CA SER A 829 80.73 29.42 -78.14
C SER A 829 79.95 28.22 -77.63
N TRP A 830 78.93 28.48 -76.81
CA TRP A 830 78.01 27.49 -76.24
C TRP A 830 76.71 27.46 -77.04
N ARG A 831 76.14 26.28 -77.35
CA ARG A 831 74.84 26.13 -78.04
C ARG A 831 73.71 25.91 -77.02
N VAL A 832 72.54 26.55 -77.22
CA VAL A 832 71.34 26.43 -76.36
C VAL A 832 70.24 25.60 -77.07
N ARG A 833 69.45 24.80 -76.32
CA ARG A 833 68.35 23.97 -76.88
C ARG A 833 66.98 24.52 -76.46
N LYS A 834 66.01 24.61 -77.39
CA LYS A 834 64.68 25.17 -77.12
C LYS A 834 63.73 24.10 -76.56
N TRP A 835 63.01 24.42 -75.48
CA TRP A 835 61.81 23.71 -75.06
C TRP A 835 60.60 24.29 -75.79
N THR A 836 59.92 23.52 -76.64
CA THR A 836 58.63 23.92 -77.22
C THR A 836 57.54 22.93 -76.79
N ALA A 837 56.57 23.48 -76.06
CA ALA A 837 55.39 22.88 -75.44
C ALA A 837 54.72 21.69 -76.18
N ALA A 838 55.03 20.46 -75.76
CA ALA A 838 54.21 19.28 -76.00
C ALA A 838 54.02 18.50 -74.68
N MET A 839 53.05 18.93 -73.86
CA MET A 839 52.61 18.20 -72.67
C MET A 839 51.37 17.37 -73.04
N PHE A 840 51.45 16.04 -72.92
CA PHE A 840 50.28 15.17 -73.00
C PHE A 840 49.83 14.81 -71.59
N ASP A 841 48.98 15.65 -71.00
CA ASP A 841 48.41 15.44 -69.66
C ASP A 841 46.88 15.23 -69.71
N PRO A 842 46.42 14.04 -70.12
CA PRO A 842 44.98 13.76 -70.23
C PRO A 842 44.26 13.78 -68.88
N PHE A 843 45.00 13.84 -67.75
CA PHE A 843 44.44 13.81 -66.40
C PHE A 843 44.51 15.17 -65.69
N SER A 844 45.00 16.22 -66.36
CA SER A 844 45.14 17.60 -65.84
C SER A 844 45.84 17.67 -64.48
N LEU A 845 46.89 16.87 -64.29
CA LEU A 845 47.65 16.73 -63.05
C LEU A 845 48.61 17.90 -62.82
N LEU A 846 49.18 18.46 -63.90
CA LEU A 846 50.16 19.54 -63.84
C LEU A 846 49.79 20.68 -64.80
N THR A 847 50.19 21.90 -64.45
CA THR A 847 50.13 23.06 -65.36
C THR A 847 51.54 23.61 -65.55
N TYR A 848 51.99 23.72 -66.80
CA TYR A 848 53.26 24.39 -67.10
C TYR A 848 53.11 25.90 -66.91
N GLU A 849 53.97 26.50 -66.10
CA GLU A 849 53.91 27.94 -65.80
C GLU A 849 54.87 28.74 -66.70
N SER A 850 56.17 28.43 -66.64
CA SER A 850 57.19 29.02 -67.51
C SER A 850 58.50 28.25 -67.41
N VAL A 851 59.47 28.57 -68.28
CA VAL A 851 60.79 27.95 -68.23
C VAL A 851 61.43 28.19 -66.87
N SER A 852 61.33 29.39 -66.30
CA SER A 852 61.96 29.75 -65.01
C SER A 852 61.24 29.21 -63.77
N ALA A 853 59.93 28.96 -63.85
CA ALA A 853 59.08 28.60 -62.70
C ALA A 853 58.68 27.11 -62.65
N GLY A 854 58.80 26.38 -63.76
CA GLY A 854 58.50 24.95 -63.86
C GLY A 854 57.01 24.66 -63.96
N TYR A 855 56.54 23.70 -63.15
CA TYR A 855 55.17 23.18 -63.18
C TYR A 855 54.46 23.39 -61.86
N VAL A 856 53.16 23.67 -61.91
CA VAL A 856 52.28 23.75 -60.74
C VAL A 856 51.45 22.46 -60.64
N VAL A 857 51.38 21.91 -59.44
CA VAL A 857 50.57 20.74 -59.12
C VAL A 857 49.10 21.14 -59.03
N ASN A 858 48.24 20.55 -59.85
CA ASN A 858 46.81 20.92 -59.88
C ASN A 858 45.98 20.19 -58.79
N ARG A 859 46.51 19.14 -58.17
CA ARG A 859 45.78 18.32 -57.17
C ARG A 859 46.68 17.77 -56.08
N THR A 860 46.19 17.77 -54.83
CA THR A 860 46.91 17.13 -53.72
C THR A 860 46.91 15.60 -53.85
N GLY A 861 48.04 14.94 -53.65
CA GLY A 861 48.17 13.47 -53.67
C GLY A 861 49.61 12.98 -53.60
N TYR A 862 49.80 11.66 -53.72
CA TYR A 862 51.14 11.09 -53.87
C TYR A 862 51.50 10.99 -55.35
N TYR A 863 52.74 11.32 -55.68
CA TYR A 863 53.23 11.33 -57.05
C TYR A 863 54.51 10.51 -57.14
N ALA A 864 54.65 9.70 -58.20
CA ALA A 864 55.94 9.23 -58.69
C ALA A 864 56.38 10.14 -59.83
N ILE A 865 57.59 10.66 -59.71
CA ILE A 865 58.18 11.55 -60.69
C ILE A 865 59.53 10.96 -61.09
N GLU A 866 59.70 10.73 -62.39
CA GLU A 866 60.95 10.23 -62.95
C GLU A 866 61.46 11.15 -64.05
N VAL A 867 62.74 11.51 -63.95
CA VAL A 867 63.44 12.39 -64.90
C VAL A 867 64.59 11.62 -65.53
N PHE A 868 64.70 11.74 -66.85
CA PHE A 868 65.75 11.18 -67.68
C PHE A 868 66.44 12.30 -68.45
N GLU A 869 67.76 12.40 -68.35
CA GLU A 869 68.54 13.38 -69.11
C GLU A 869 69.61 12.68 -69.98
N ALA A 870 69.99 13.31 -71.10
CA ALA A 870 71.13 12.90 -71.93
C ALA A 870 71.99 14.13 -72.25
N VAL A 871 73.13 14.28 -71.57
CA VAL A 871 74.09 15.38 -71.82
C VAL A 871 75.53 14.87 -71.84
N LEU A 872 76.35 15.47 -72.72
CA LEU A 872 77.79 15.19 -72.90
C LEU A 872 78.62 16.12 -72.00
N GLY A 873 79.43 15.57 -71.09
CA GLY A 873 80.31 16.34 -70.20
C GLY A 873 80.96 15.54 -69.06
N THR A 874 81.97 16.10 -68.38
CA THR A 874 82.82 15.38 -67.41
C THR A 874 82.24 15.29 -65.98
N SER A 875 81.14 15.98 -65.66
CA SER A 875 80.32 15.80 -64.44
C SER A 875 78.94 16.45 -64.60
N VAL A 876 77.85 15.74 -64.27
CA VAL A 876 76.46 16.26 -64.36
C VAL A 876 75.69 15.98 -63.05
N TYR A 877 74.90 16.95 -62.58
CA TYR A 877 73.99 16.82 -61.44
C TYR A 877 72.58 17.34 -61.79
N VAL A 878 71.55 16.59 -61.43
CA VAL A 878 70.14 16.98 -61.52
C VAL A 878 69.56 17.15 -60.12
N ARG A 879 68.81 18.23 -59.90
CA ARG A 879 68.11 18.53 -58.65
C ARG A 879 66.62 18.62 -58.90
N PHE A 880 65.82 17.98 -58.06
CA PHE A 880 64.37 18.16 -57.97
C PHE A 880 64.05 19.09 -56.80
N THR A 881 63.26 20.13 -57.06
CA THR A 881 62.81 21.05 -56.03
C THR A 881 61.29 21.13 -55.99
N VAL A 882 60.76 21.32 -54.78
CA VAL A 882 59.35 21.58 -54.50
C VAL A 882 59.28 22.92 -53.78
N ASN A 883 58.51 23.86 -54.32
CA ASN A 883 58.41 25.26 -53.86
C ASN A 883 59.80 25.91 -53.67
N GLY A 884 60.74 25.62 -54.57
CA GLY A 884 62.10 26.16 -54.54
C GLY A 884 63.06 25.48 -53.55
N THR A 885 62.58 24.54 -52.72
CA THR A 885 63.42 23.76 -51.80
C THR A 885 63.89 22.47 -52.47
N GLU A 886 65.20 22.21 -52.42
CA GLU A 886 65.79 20.98 -52.96
C GLU A 886 65.35 19.76 -52.14
N VAL A 887 64.62 18.85 -52.78
CA VAL A 887 64.11 17.62 -52.15
C VAL A 887 64.89 16.38 -52.58
N LEU A 888 65.59 16.42 -53.72
CA LEU A 888 66.45 15.33 -54.16
C LEU A 888 67.54 15.84 -55.12
N LYS A 889 68.77 15.32 -54.97
CA LYS A 889 69.90 15.60 -55.87
C LYS A 889 70.62 14.31 -56.23
N ARG A 890 70.97 14.17 -57.50
CA ARG A 890 71.77 13.03 -58.00
C ARG A 890 72.79 13.50 -59.02
N GLY A 891 73.99 12.94 -58.97
CA GLY A 891 75.05 13.22 -59.94
C GLY A 891 75.76 11.97 -60.42
N SER A 892 76.48 12.10 -61.52
CA SER A 892 77.32 11.06 -62.09
C SER A 892 78.64 11.66 -62.58
N LYS A 893 79.77 11.00 -62.26
CA LYS A 893 81.12 11.39 -62.70
C LYS A 893 81.63 10.42 -63.75
N ALA A 894 82.15 10.91 -64.88
CA ALA A 894 82.90 10.08 -65.83
C ALA A 894 84.35 9.90 -65.35
N GLN A 895 84.88 8.68 -65.35
CA GLN A 895 86.31 8.42 -65.22
C GLN A 895 86.94 8.36 -66.62
N GLY A 896 87.77 9.36 -66.97
CA GLY A 896 88.59 9.34 -68.19
C GLY A 896 88.02 10.12 -69.37
N SER A 897 88.92 10.67 -70.19
CA SER A 897 88.70 11.66 -71.25
C SER A 897 88.16 11.09 -72.56
N ASN A 898 87.12 10.25 -72.52
CA ASN A 898 86.39 9.81 -73.71
C ASN A 898 84.88 10.07 -73.55
N ASN A 899 84.28 10.51 -74.65
CA ASN A 899 82.93 11.07 -74.83
C ASN A 899 81.78 10.08 -74.47
N ALA A 900 81.65 9.68 -73.20
CA ALA A 900 80.56 8.83 -72.72
C ALA A 900 79.30 9.66 -72.42
N THR A 901 78.15 9.26 -72.98
CA THR A 901 76.84 9.78 -72.62
C THR A 901 76.50 9.35 -71.18
N LEU A 902 76.27 10.32 -70.28
CA LEU A 902 75.86 10.06 -68.90
C LEU A 902 74.34 10.26 -68.77
N HIS A 903 73.67 9.32 -68.11
CA HIS A 903 72.22 9.35 -67.86
C HIS A 903 71.93 9.41 -66.35
N PRO A 904 71.93 10.59 -65.71
CA PRO A 904 71.43 10.70 -64.36
C PRO A 904 69.92 10.45 -64.36
N ARG A 905 69.47 9.27 -63.90
CA ARG A 905 68.04 9.01 -63.63
C ARG A 905 67.70 9.49 -62.23
N LEU A 906 66.81 10.47 -62.11
CA LEU A 906 66.26 10.90 -60.83
C LEU A 906 64.84 10.35 -60.70
N ALA A 907 64.59 9.60 -59.62
CA ALA A 907 63.26 9.08 -59.29
C ALA A 907 62.90 9.56 -57.89
N TRP A 908 61.74 10.20 -57.77
CA TRP A 908 61.22 10.72 -56.52
C TRP A 908 59.77 10.26 -56.35
N VAL A 909 59.42 9.84 -55.14
CA VAL A 909 58.05 9.53 -54.75
C VAL A 909 57.73 10.28 -53.48
N GLY A 910 56.63 11.01 -53.48
CA GLY A 910 56.21 11.74 -52.31
C GLY A 910 54.88 12.45 -52.49
N LYS A 911 54.38 13.00 -51.39
CA LYS A 911 53.14 13.78 -51.39
C LYS A 911 53.43 15.19 -51.91
N LEU A 912 52.65 15.63 -52.89
CA LEU A 912 52.58 17.01 -53.35
C LEU A 912 51.16 17.54 -53.10
N ASN A 913 51.05 18.80 -52.71
CA ASN A 913 49.79 19.49 -52.53
C ASN A 913 49.42 20.28 -53.78
N GLN A 914 48.12 20.51 -53.99
CA GLN A 914 47.64 21.42 -55.01
C GLN A 914 48.25 22.81 -54.79
N GLY A 915 48.82 23.39 -55.85
CA GLY A 915 49.53 24.66 -55.84
C GLY A 915 51.05 24.53 -55.65
N ASP A 916 51.57 23.35 -55.28
CA ASP A 916 53.02 23.15 -55.14
C ASP A 916 53.71 23.33 -56.50
N LYS A 917 54.78 24.13 -56.52
CA LYS A 917 55.61 24.39 -57.71
C LYS A 917 56.78 23.42 -57.74
N ILE A 918 56.90 22.65 -58.82
CA ILE A 918 57.97 21.67 -58.99
C ILE A 918 58.92 22.06 -60.11
N ASN A 919 60.22 21.90 -59.85
CA ASN A 919 61.29 22.35 -60.74
C ASN A 919 62.45 21.35 -60.81
N PHE A 920 63.16 21.36 -61.94
CA PHE A 920 64.34 20.52 -62.17
C PHE A 920 65.54 21.37 -62.62
N MET A 921 66.64 21.32 -61.87
CA MET A 921 67.78 22.24 -62.02
C MET A 921 69.13 21.53 -62.18
N SER A 922 70.06 22.15 -62.93
CA SER A 922 71.45 21.70 -63.11
C SER A 922 72.43 22.35 -62.10
N GLN A 923 73.74 22.03 -62.18
CA GLN A 923 74.77 22.46 -61.21
C GLN A 923 75.00 23.98 -61.18
N SER A 924 74.82 24.70 -62.29
CA SER A 924 75.02 26.16 -62.40
C SER A 924 73.76 26.98 -62.09
N SER A 925 72.77 26.36 -61.43
CA SER A 925 71.49 26.98 -61.05
C SER A 925 70.57 27.38 -62.22
N GLY A 926 70.92 27.00 -63.46
CA GLY A 926 70.02 27.04 -64.62
C GLY A 926 69.17 25.77 -64.72
N LEU A 927 67.95 25.88 -65.27
CA LEU A 927 67.07 24.73 -65.50
C LEU A 927 67.69 23.73 -66.46
N VAL A 928 67.32 22.46 -66.27
CA VAL A 928 67.79 21.36 -67.12
C VAL A 928 67.15 21.49 -68.51
N GLU A 929 67.95 21.73 -69.56
CA GLU A 929 67.46 21.80 -70.94
C GLU A 929 67.52 20.44 -71.65
N GLY A 930 66.36 19.86 -71.99
CA GLY A 930 66.24 18.64 -72.81
C GLY A 930 66.05 17.31 -72.06
N ALA A 931 65.44 17.31 -70.88
CA ALA A 931 65.11 16.08 -70.13
C ALA A 931 63.72 15.51 -70.50
N THR A 932 63.56 14.19 -70.42
CA THR A 932 62.25 13.50 -70.50
C THR A 932 61.73 13.28 -69.08
N LEU A 933 60.45 13.57 -68.83
CA LEU A 933 59.80 13.48 -67.51
C LEU A 933 58.59 12.54 -67.59
N SER A 934 58.45 11.62 -66.63
CA SER A 934 57.21 10.88 -66.36
C SER A 934 56.65 11.29 -65.00
N VAL A 935 55.36 11.62 -64.96
CA VAL A 935 54.62 11.96 -63.74
C VAL A 935 53.42 11.05 -63.62
N ARG A 936 53.36 10.31 -62.51
CA ARG A 936 52.30 9.37 -62.20
C ARG A 936 51.62 9.77 -60.89
N TYR A 937 50.31 9.98 -60.93
CA TYR A 937 49.50 10.14 -59.72
C TYR A 937 49.30 8.77 -59.07
N ILE A 938 49.88 8.60 -57.89
CA ILE A 938 49.74 7.39 -57.07
C ILE A 938 48.68 7.70 -56.02
N LYS A 939 47.50 7.10 -56.15
CA LYS A 939 46.53 7.12 -55.04
C LYS A 939 47.11 6.29 -53.88
N PRO A 940 47.10 6.77 -52.62
CA PRO A 940 47.59 6.00 -51.49
C PRO A 940 46.80 4.70 -51.29
#